data_AF-A0A7X9UM70-F1
#
_entry.id   AF-A0A7X9UM70-F1
#
_cell.length_a   1.000
_cell.length_b   1.000
_cell.length_c   1.000
_cell.angle_alpha   90.00
_cell.angle_beta   90.00
_cell.angle_gamma   90.00
#
_symmetry.space_group_name_H-M   'P 1'
#
loop_
_entity.id
_entity.type
_entity.pdbx_description
1 polymer ?
#
loop_
_entity_poly.entity_id
_entity_poly.type
_entity_poly.pdbx_seq_one_letter_code
_entity_poly.pdbx_strand_id
1 'polypeptide(L)'
;MRKHQQEKIQNLVTTLYEATDEIKRQFLRTNIPTVVELLIECQNMAVHIGEFIESVKGEDTRTVELLTQYHTSLYHIAVDIETSNVNFVEQLKIELRMIDNSIQNELKPNKIEVVFFPYKASMWDSLESIWLAAKEDPQCDAYVVPIPYFDRIPGGELGRAHYEGDQFPDYVPILDWKNYNLEEHRPDISFIHNAYDSGNVITTVHPDYYSNNLKKYTELLCYSPYFVTFDEVEKHLALSAGLVYSDRVFVQSDRVRDGYVNAIQAYEKEQNCVGGFGKLDEKIVASGSPKFDKIINSKPDDFTLPDEWKKLIEKSDGSWKKIVLYNTSVGPILKGNEKYIAKLRSVFDTFRKLDDVVLWWRPHPLSEATYSSMRPLLLDEYTQLINEYQLENYGIYDNTADLHRALNLSSAFYGDATSLVPMYQCMPKPLMVQNEDLSDHLSIGSVCDTEKYLYFLTLHMNGFFRLDKKTWNVEHMGNFVNEKMLDWRVYHSIHQSGNKLYFSPHSAAAIAIYDITKSTFEYIDLPTPKEMNYNVHSKFSKIIECEGSLYFIPLYYPGIVKLNMEDNSTEIIDEWVASTKEISNLDMGYFSNGVYDERRGSLVLSFMNADAVMEINLSNKTTKLNILGNDKYGYADIVIINGHYWLLSLESPRLVSFNIEDDTTLEYKINLEGIPADRFGQFQKLLFSEKTLYLVPADSQQMVKFNLKNYSYSYVVDFCPGSLLSSDPLSKNIHTGYYNVSSSATDKIYVTEKQSNRFIEYDPNTGSLHEENITLTASSSSIQNFSMHMQGNEFKDTNSCAFWEHSYFATLENLLEMISQPVPEPWLYKRLEQQVKLRLAEISHSNGKAGIEIYENSKKAVLG
;
A
#
# COMPACT_ATOMS: atom_id res chain seq x y z
N MET A 1 -18.70 -34.03 -24.92
CA MET A 1 -19.50 -32.91 -25.43
C MET A 1 -19.67 -31.89 -24.33
N ARG A 2 -19.94 -30.64 -24.72
CA ARG A 2 -20.11 -29.49 -23.83
C ARG A 2 -21.56 -29.32 -23.40
N LYS A 3 -21.78 -28.57 -22.31
CA LYS A 3 -23.10 -28.39 -21.69
C LYS A 3 -24.09 -27.72 -22.63
N HIS A 4 -23.73 -26.60 -23.23
CA HIS A 4 -24.60 -25.87 -24.16
C HIS A 4 -24.99 -26.70 -25.40
N GLN A 5 -24.13 -27.65 -25.83
CA GLN A 5 -24.44 -28.55 -26.95
C GLN A 5 -25.54 -29.53 -26.56
N GLN A 6 -25.49 -30.05 -25.32
CA GLN A 6 -26.54 -30.92 -24.80
C GLN A 6 -27.85 -30.15 -24.60
N GLU A 7 -27.79 -28.92 -24.06
CA GLU A 7 -28.95 -28.04 -23.90
C GLU A 7 -29.58 -27.69 -25.26
N LYS A 8 -28.77 -27.43 -26.28
CA LYS A 8 -29.25 -27.23 -27.66
C LYS A 8 -30.04 -28.44 -28.15
N ILE A 9 -29.53 -29.66 -27.95
CA ILE A 9 -30.23 -30.90 -28.32
C ILE A 9 -31.55 -31.04 -27.54
N GLN A 10 -31.54 -30.80 -26.23
CA GLN A 10 -32.74 -30.87 -25.37
C GLN A 10 -33.81 -29.85 -25.80
N ASN A 11 -33.41 -28.64 -26.16
CA ASN A 11 -34.32 -27.61 -26.65
C ASN A 11 -34.96 -28.04 -27.98
N LEU A 12 -34.20 -28.61 -28.91
CA LEU A 12 -34.73 -29.13 -30.18
C LEU A 12 -35.70 -30.31 -29.94
N VAL A 13 -35.40 -31.20 -28.99
CA VAL A 13 -36.33 -32.27 -28.59
C VAL A 13 -37.59 -31.72 -27.93
N THR A 14 -37.48 -30.64 -27.15
CA THR A 14 -38.65 -29.93 -26.59
C THR A 14 -39.52 -29.36 -27.70
N THR A 15 -38.92 -28.77 -28.75
CA THR A 15 -39.65 -28.32 -29.94
C THR A 15 -40.37 -29.49 -30.64
N LEU A 16 -39.78 -30.70 -30.69
CA LEU A 16 -40.47 -31.88 -31.21
C LEU A 16 -41.69 -32.29 -30.37
N TYR A 17 -41.64 -32.14 -29.05
CA TYR A 17 -42.81 -32.34 -28.18
C TYR A 17 -43.93 -31.33 -28.49
N GLU A 18 -43.57 -30.05 -28.64
CA GLU A 18 -44.53 -28.99 -28.97
C GLU A 18 -45.16 -29.21 -30.34
N ALA A 19 -44.35 -29.60 -31.34
CA ALA A 19 -44.83 -29.97 -32.66
C ALA A 19 -45.77 -31.18 -32.62
N THR A 20 -45.46 -32.18 -31.78
CA THR A 20 -46.31 -33.36 -31.57
C THR A 20 -47.67 -32.98 -30.97
N ASP A 21 -47.73 -32.01 -30.06
CA ASP A 21 -48.98 -31.48 -29.53
C ASP A 21 -49.77 -30.67 -30.58
N GLU A 22 -49.09 -29.91 -31.43
CA GLU A 22 -49.74 -29.21 -32.55
C GLU A 22 -50.29 -30.19 -33.60
N ILE A 23 -49.54 -31.23 -33.95
CA ILE A 23 -49.99 -32.32 -34.82
C ILE A 23 -51.29 -32.92 -34.29
N LYS A 24 -51.38 -33.19 -32.98
CA LYS A 24 -52.62 -33.66 -32.35
C LYS A 24 -53.77 -32.69 -32.55
N ARG A 25 -53.55 -31.39 -32.34
CA ARG A 25 -54.58 -30.34 -32.50
C ARG A 25 -55.08 -30.26 -33.94
N GLN A 26 -54.19 -30.27 -34.92
CA GLN A 26 -54.53 -30.19 -36.34
C GLN A 26 -55.21 -31.46 -36.85
N PHE A 27 -54.76 -32.63 -36.38
CA PHE A 27 -55.36 -33.92 -36.70
C PHE A 27 -56.82 -34.01 -36.21
N LEU A 28 -57.10 -33.58 -34.99
CA LEU A 28 -58.47 -33.53 -34.44
C LEU A 28 -59.37 -32.52 -35.17
N ARG A 29 -58.78 -31.51 -35.85
CA ARG A 29 -59.48 -30.56 -36.72
C ARG A 29 -59.58 -31.04 -38.16
N THR A 30 -59.16 -32.28 -38.46
CA THR A 30 -59.15 -32.88 -39.81
C THR A 30 -58.31 -32.10 -40.83
N ASN A 31 -57.35 -31.29 -40.38
CA ASN A 31 -56.44 -30.56 -41.25
C ASN A 31 -55.22 -31.43 -41.63
N ILE A 32 -55.49 -32.47 -42.42
CA ILE A 32 -54.48 -33.47 -42.81
C ILE A 32 -53.27 -32.86 -43.54
N PRO A 33 -53.40 -31.89 -44.47
CA PRO A 33 -52.24 -31.30 -45.15
C PRO A 33 -51.21 -30.70 -44.17
N THR A 34 -51.67 -29.93 -43.18
CA THR A 34 -50.78 -29.34 -42.16
C THR A 34 -50.17 -30.40 -41.23
N VAL A 35 -50.91 -31.48 -40.94
CA VAL A 35 -50.35 -32.60 -40.16
C VAL A 35 -49.19 -33.25 -40.90
N VAL A 36 -49.33 -33.52 -42.20
CA VAL A 36 -48.27 -34.11 -43.03
C VAL A 36 -47.05 -33.19 -43.09
N GLU A 37 -47.27 -31.88 -43.26
CA GLU A 37 -46.20 -30.88 -43.25
C GLU A 37 -45.41 -30.89 -41.93
N LEU A 38 -46.10 -30.83 -40.78
CA LEU A 38 -45.45 -30.90 -39.46
C LEU A 38 -44.71 -32.22 -39.21
N LEU A 39 -45.24 -33.35 -39.70
CA LEU A 39 -44.55 -34.66 -39.61
C LEU A 39 -43.26 -34.68 -40.45
N ILE A 40 -43.25 -34.02 -41.61
CA ILE A 40 -42.04 -33.88 -42.45
C ILE A 40 -41.03 -32.95 -41.77
N GLU A 41 -41.48 -31.83 -41.19
CA GLU A 41 -40.61 -30.94 -40.42
C GLU A 41 -39.97 -31.66 -39.23
N CYS A 42 -40.73 -32.46 -38.49
CA CYS A 42 -40.21 -33.28 -37.39
C CYS A 42 -39.19 -34.31 -37.88
N GLN A 43 -39.39 -34.91 -39.06
CA GLN A 43 -38.41 -35.83 -39.67
C GLN A 43 -37.10 -35.14 -39.98
N ASN A 44 -37.14 -33.97 -40.60
CA ASN A 44 -35.95 -33.18 -40.94
C ASN A 44 -35.22 -32.73 -39.66
N MET A 45 -35.96 -32.32 -38.64
CA MET A 45 -35.40 -31.95 -37.35
C MET A 45 -34.70 -33.14 -36.67
N ALA A 46 -35.31 -34.34 -36.69
CA ALA A 46 -34.71 -35.55 -36.13
C ALA A 46 -33.38 -35.91 -36.82
N VAL A 47 -33.31 -35.77 -38.15
CA VAL A 47 -32.06 -35.93 -38.92
C VAL A 47 -31.03 -34.90 -38.49
N HIS A 48 -31.41 -33.63 -38.42
CA HIS A 48 -30.50 -32.56 -38.03
C HIS A 48 -29.93 -32.73 -36.61
N ILE A 49 -30.75 -33.18 -35.65
CA ILE A 49 -30.29 -33.52 -34.31
C ILE A 49 -29.29 -34.69 -34.36
N GLY A 50 -29.57 -35.72 -35.16
CA GLY A 50 -28.70 -36.88 -35.35
C GLY A 50 -27.33 -36.50 -35.90
N GLU A 51 -27.30 -35.78 -37.02
CA GLU A 51 -26.06 -35.27 -37.65
C GLU A 51 -25.25 -34.40 -36.69
N PHE A 52 -25.92 -33.56 -35.88
CA PHE A 52 -25.26 -32.75 -34.88
C PHE A 52 -24.61 -33.61 -33.78
N ILE A 53 -25.29 -34.65 -33.28
CA ILE A 53 -24.72 -35.58 -32.30
C ILE A 53 -23.50 -36.29 -32.89
N GLU A 54 -23.60 -36.79 -34.11
CA GLU A 54 -22.50 -37.48 -34.79
C GLU A 54 -21.27 -36.57 -34.96
N SER A 55 -21.48 -35.30 -35.32
CA SER A 55 -20.39 -34.32 -35.46
C SER A 55 -19.63 -34.06 -34.15
N VAL A 56 -20.25 -34.29 -32.99
CA VAL A 56 -19.68 -33.97 -31.66
C VAL A 56 -19.21 -35.21 -30.90
N LYS A 57 -19.87 -36.36 -31.06
CA LYS A 57 -19.61 -37.60 -30.31
C LYS A 57 -19.09 -38.74 -31.18
N GLY A 58 -19.14 -38.62 -32.51
CA GLY A 58 -18.90 -39.71 -33.45
C GLY A 58 -20.18 -40.52 -33.74
N GLU A 59 -20.06 -41.48 -34.65
CA GLU A 59 -21.14 -42.38 -35.08
C GLU A 59 -21.52 -43.41 -33.98
N ASP A 60 -22.59 -44.17 -34.21
CA ASP A 60 -23.05 -45.31 -33.37
C ASP A 60 -23.54 -44.98 -31.95
N THR A 61 -24.04 -43.76 -31.69
CA THR A 61 -24.70 -43.46 -30.40
C THR A 61 -26.11 -44.05 -30.33
N ARG A 62 -26.53 -44.52 -29.14
CA ARG A 62 -27.89 -45.01 -28.89
C ARG A 62 -28.93 -43.91 -29.14
N THR A 63 -28.58 -42.68 -28.83
CA THR A 63 -29.45 -41.52 -29.05
C THR A 63 -29.74 -41.31 -30.55
N VAL A 64 -28.73 -41.44 -31.42
CA VAL A 64 -28.94 -41.38 -32.88
C VAL A 64 -29.80 -42.55 -33.37
N GLU A 65 -29.58 -43.77 -32.87
CA GLU A 65 -30.42 -44.93 -33.22
C GLU A 65 -31.90 -44.68 -32.87
N LEU A 66 -32.18 -44.10 -31.70
CA LEU A 66 -33.53 -43.74 -31.28
C LEU A 66 -34.14 -42.62 -32.14
N LEU A 67 -33.34 -41.63 -32.57
CA LEU A 67 -33.77 -40.59 -33.51
C LEU A 67 -34.10 -41.16 -34.89
N THR A 68 -33.34 -42.14 -35.38
CA THR A 68 -33.63 -42.85 -36.63
C THR A 68 -34.93 -43.66 -36.54
N GLN A 69 -35.17 -44.31 -35.39
CA GLN A 69 -36.44 -45.01 -35.13
C GLN A 69 -37.62 -44.04 -35.13
N TYR A 70 -37.50 -42.91 -34.43
CA TYR A 70 -38.50 -41.84 -34.40
C TYR A 70 -38.77 -41.26 -35.80
N HIS A 71 -37.72 -40.99 -36.59
CA HIS A 71 -37.85 -40.56 -37.98
C HIS A 71 -38.64 -41.57 -38.82
N THR A 72 -38.35 -42.87 -38.65
CA THR A 72 -39.06 -43.95 -39.36
C THR A 72 -40.54 -44.02 -38.96
N SER A 73 -40.85 -43.89 -37.66
CA SER A 73 -42.22 -43.80 -37.15
C SER A 73 -42.98 -42.62 -37.78
N LEU A 74 -42.37 -41.43 -37.81
CA LEU A 74 -42.97 -40.23 -38.44
C LEU A 74 -43.26 -40.45 -39.93
N TYR A 75 -42.36 -41.08 -40.68
CA TYR A 75 -42.55 -41.39 -42.10
C TYR A 75 -43.75 -42.31 -42.31
N HIS A 76 -43.82 -43.43 -41.57
CA HIS A 76 -44.92 -44.37 -41.69
C HIS A 76 -46.27 -43.73 -41.32
N ILE A 77 -46.30 -42.93 -40.25
CA ILE A 77 -47.50 -42.17 -39.86
C ILE A 77 -47.93 -41.21 -40.97
N ALA A 78 -46.99 -40.51 -41.62
CA ALA A 78 -47.30 -39.58 -42.70
C ALA A 78 -47.88 -40.29 -43.94
N VAL A 79 -47.39 -41.49 -44.28
CA VAL A 79 -47.89 -42.29 -45.40
C VAL A 79 -49.30 -42.82 -45.12
N ASP A 80 -49.55 -43.29 -43.90
CA ASP A 80 -50.83 -43.93 -43.52
C ASP A 80 -51.82 -42.97 -42.84
N ILE A 81 -51.56 -41.65 -42.87
CA ILE A 81 -52.25 -40.66 -42.03
C ILE A 81 -53.76 -40.63 -42.23
N GLU A 82 -54.24 -40.85 -43.46
CA GLU A 82 -55.66 -40.86 -43.81
C GLU A 82 -56.44 -42.01 -43.16
N THR A 83 -55.73 -43.08 -42.80
CA THR A 83 -56.30 -44.30 -42.18
C THR A 83 -55.91 -44.45 -40.71
N SER A 84 -55.11 -43.50 -40.19
CA SER A 84 -54.54 -43.54 -38.85
C SER A 84 -55.52 -43.06 -37.77
N ASN A 85 -55.32 -43.52 -36.54
CA ASN A 85 -56.02 -43.03 -35.35
C ASN A 85 -55.05 -42.20 -34.49
N VAL A 86 -55.55 -41.19 -33.77
CA VAL A 86 -54.80 -40.25 -32.91
C VAL A 86 -53.85 -40.91 -31.89
N ASN A 87 -53.99 -42.21 -31.63
CA ASN A 87 -53.10 -42.98 -30.76
C ASN A 87 -51.62 -42.93 -31.17
N PHE A 88 -51.31 -42.65 -32.44
CA PHE A 88 -49.91 -42.46 -32.88
C PHE A 88 -49.21 -41.33 -32.13
N VAL A 89 -49.95 -40.33 -31.65
CA VAL A 89 -49.40 -39.21 -30.86
C VAL A 89 -48.78 -39.71 -29.55
N GLU A 90 -49.41 -40.68 -28.90
CA GLU A 90 -48.88 -41.25 -27.65
C GLU A 90 -47.61 -42.07 -27.92
N GLN A 91 -47.56 -42.78 -29.04
CA GLN A 91 -46.35 -43.48 -29.49
C GLN A 91 -45.19 -42.49 -29.71
N LEU A 92 -45.41 -41.41 -30.44
CA LEU A 92 -44.39 -40.38 -30.69
C LEU A 92 -43.88 -39.76 -29.37
N LYS A 93 -44.77 -39.53 -28.38
CA LYS A 93 -44.37 -39.04 -27.05
C LYS A 93 -43.53 -40.05 -26.27
N ILE A 94 -43.83 -41.35 -26.37
CA ILE A 94 -43.02 -42.41 -25.75
C ILE A 94 -41.62 -42.44 -26.38
N GLU A 95 -41.53 -42.38 -27.71
CA GLU A 95 -40.27 -42.36 -28.44
C GLU A 95 -39.42 -41.12 -28.07
N LEU A 96 -40.03 -39.93 -28.04
CA LEU A 96 -39.36 -38.71 -27.58
C LEU A 96 -38.88 -38.82 -26.12
N ARG A 97 -39.63 -39.52 -25.26
CA ARG A 97 -39.21 -39.76 -23.87
C ARG A 97 -38.02 -40.71 -23.78
N MET A 98 -37.95 -41.70 -24.66
CA MET A 98 -36.79 -42.58 -24.76
C MET A 98 -35.56 -41.82 -25.25
N ILE A 99 -35.73 -40.95 -26.25
CA ILE A 99 -34.68 -40.05 -26.74
C ILE A 99 -34.18 -39.14 -25.61
N ASP A 100 -35.08 -38.48 -24.90
CA ASP A 100 -34.74 -37.58 -23.79
C ASP A 100 -33.97 -38.31 -22.67
N ASN A 101 -34.45 -39.49 -22.25
CA ASN A 101 -33.72 -40.33 -21.29
C ASN A 101 -32.33 -40.74 -21.80
N SER A 102 -32.18 -41.01 -23.10
CA SER A 102 -30.89 -41.33 -23.70
C SER A 102 -29.95 -40.12 -23.66
N ILE A 103 -30.44 -38.92 -24.01
CA ILE A 103 -29.69 -37.67 -23.92
C ILE A 103 -29.18 -37.42 -22.50
N GLN A 104 -30.00 -37.63 -21.47
CA GLN A 104 -29.58 -37.44 -20.07
C GLN A 104 -28.51 -38.43 -19.61
N ASN A 105 -28.52 -39.66 -20.16
CA ASN A 105 -27.67 -40.74 -19.66
C ASN A 105 -26.39 -40.93 -20.47
N GLU A 106 -26.49 -40.93 -21.81
CA GLU A 106 -25.41 -41.16 -22.75
C GLU A 106 -24.65 -39.86 -23.10
N LEU A 107 -25.39 -38.77 -23.28
CA LEU A 107 -24.86 -37.50 -23.77
C LEU A 107 -24.47 -36.53 -22.63
N LYS A 108 -24.02 -37.07 -21.49
CA LYS A 108 -23.61 -36.26 -20.33
C LYS A 108 -22.47 -35.29 -20.71
N PRO A 109 -22.56 -34.01 -20.28
CA PRO A 109 -21.48 -33.05 -20.45
C PRO A 109 -20.25 -33.55 -19.69
N ASN A 110 -19.15 -33.68 -20.42
CA ASN A 110 -17.89 -34.21 -19.90
C ASN A 110 -16.66 -33.57 -20.55
N LYS A 111 -16.90 -32.51 -21.32
CA LYS A 111 -15.87 -31.67 -21.92
C LYS A 111 -16.20 -30.22 -21.65
N ILE A 112 -15.17 -29.40 -21.51
CA ILE A 112 -15.28 -27.94 -21.44
C ILE A 112 -14.33 -27.31 -22.46
N GLU A 113 -14.68 -26.10 -22.91
CA GLU A 113 -13.78 -25.22 -23.64
C GLU A 113 -13.36 -24.06 -22.73
N VAL A 114 -12.05 -23.84 -22.65
CA VAL A 114 -11.46 -22.72 -21.89
C VAL A 114 -10.65 -21.85 -22.83
N VAL A 115 -10.96 -20.56 -22.85
CA VAL A 115 -10.24 -19.59 -23.67
C VAL A 115 -9.58 -18.50 -22.83
N PHE A 116 -8.38 -18.10 -23.23
CA PHE A 116 -7.60 -17.05 -22.60
C PHE A 116 -7.45 -15.87 -23.58
N PHE A 117 -7.81 -14.66 -23.15
CA PHE A 117 -7.74 -13.44 -23.96
C PHE A 117 -6.68 -12.45 -23.44
N PRO A 118 -5.36 -12.76 -23.57
CA PRO A 118 -4.33 -11.83 -23.18
C PRO A 118 -4.19 -10.69 -24.21
N TYR A 119 -4.01 -9.44 -23.75
CA TYR A 119 -3.79 -8.30 -24.66
C TYR A 119 -2.32 -7.86 -24.77
N LYS A 120 -1.46 -8.25 -23.81
CA LYS A 120 -0.01 -8.02 -23.86
C LYS A 120 0.77 -9.27 -23.47
N ALA A 121 1.82 -9.59 -24.22
CA ALA A 121 2.69 -10.73 -23.98
C ALA A 121 3.47 -10.57 -22.66
N SER A 122 3.85 -9.33 -22.31
CA SER A 122 4.57 -9.02 -21.06
C SER A 122 3.76 -9.24 -19.77
N MET A 123 2.47 -9.54 -19.90
CA MET A 123 1.52 -9.79 -18.81
C MET A 123 0.93 -11.19 -18.89
N TRP A 124 1.47 -12.06 -19.74
CA TRP A 124 1.02 -13.45 -19.92
C TRP A 124 1.21 -14.30 -18.65
N ASP A 125 2.20 -13.94 -17.82
CA ASP A 125 2.50 -14.60 -16.55
C ASP A 125 1.33 -14.62 -15.55
N SER A 126 0.29 -13.79 -15.76
CA SER A 126 -0.93 -13.81 -14.97
C SER A 126 -1.97 -14.85 -15.40
N LEU A 127 -1.73 -15.54 -16.51
CA LEU A 127 -2.62 -16.57 -17.08
C LEU A 127 -1.92 -17.90 -17.36
N GLU A 128 -0.59 -17.88 -17.51
CA GLU A 128 0.21 -19.02 -17.98
C GLU A 128 -0.05 -20.32 -17.19
N SER A 129 0.04 -20.30 -15.85
CA SER A 129 -0.12 -21.52 -15.05
C SER A 129 -1.57 -22.04 -15.04
N ILE A 130 -2.56 -21.17 -15.27
CA ILE A 130 -3.96 -21.57 -15.45
C ILE A 130 -4.12 -22.29 -16.79
N TRP A 131 -3.52 -21.73 -17.85
CA TRP A 131 -3.55 -22.33 -19.18
C TRP A 131 -2.81 -23.68 -19.21
N LEU A 132 -1.66 -23.79 -18.53
CA LEU A 132 -0.95 -25.06 -18.40
C LEU A 132 -1.83 -26.14 -17.75
N ALA A 133 -2.53 -25.81 -16.66
CA ALA A 133 -3.47 -26.73 -16.02
C ALA A 133 -4.62 -27.13 -16.95
N ALA A 134 -5.19 -26.17 -17.69
CA ALA A 134 -6.26 -26.44 -18.66
C ALA A 134 -5.79 -27.31 -19.83
N LYS A 135 -4.57 -27.10 -20.32
CA LYS A 135 -3.95 -27.88 -21.41
C LYS A 135 -3.69 -29.33 -21.01
N GLU A 136 -3.36 -29.57 -19.74
CA GLU A 136 -3.10 -30.92 -19.23
C GLU A 136 -4.37 -31.75 -19.01
N ASP A 137 -5.55 -31.13 -18.96
CA ASP A 137 -6.81 -31.85 -18.80
C ASP A 137 -7.33 -32.44 -20.14
N PRO A 138 -7.43 -33.78 -20.28
CA PRO A 138 -7.95 -34.42 -21.49
C PRO A 138 -9.43 -34.14 -21.76
N GLN A 139 -10.16 -33.59 -20.78
CA GLN A 139 -11.55 -33.16 -20.92
C GLN A 139 -11.68 -31.66 -21.25
N CYS A 140 -10.58 -30.96 -21.51
CA CYS A 140 -10.57 -29.54 -21.80
C CYS A 140 -9.99 -29.24 -23.17
N ASP A 141 -10.73 -28.50 -23.99
CA ASP A 141 -10.21 -27.86 -25.19
C ASP A 141 -9.76 -26.44 -24.80
N ALA A 142 -8.44 -26.20 -24.73
CA ALA A 142 -7.85 -24.95 -24.22
C ALA A 142 -7.25 -24.09 -25.34
N TYR A 143 -7.68 -22.83 -25.45
CA TYR A 143 -7.24 -21.89 -26.50
C TYR A 143 -6.62 -20.63 -25.93
N VAL A 144 -5.51 -20.18 -26.50
CA VAL A 144 -4.92 -18.86 -26.24
C VAL A 144 -5.18 -17.96 -27.43
N VAL A 145 -5.93 -16.89 -27.23
CA VAL A 145 -6.36 -15.97 -28.26
C VAL A 145 -5.86 -14.57 -27.90
N PRO A 146 -4.61 -14.20 -28.24
CA PRO A 146 -4.12 -12.85 -28.01
C PRO A 146 -5.00 -11.83 -28.72
N ILE A 147 -5.40 -10.76 -28.02
CA ILE A 147 -6.33 -9.75 -28.56
C ILE A 147 -5.61 -8.43 -28.85
N PRO A 148 -6.01 -7.68 -29.90
CA PRO A 148 -5.40 -6.39 -30.19
C PRO A 148 -5.85 -5.30 -29.21
N TYR A 149 -5.03 -4.27 -29.08
CA TYR A 149 -5.32 -3.09 -28.29
C TYR A 149 -4.84 -1.81 -28.99
N PHE A 150 -5.29 -0.67 -28.50
CA PHE A 150 -5.04 0.64 -29.09
C PHE A 150 -4.56 1.59 -28.02
N ASP A 151 -3.59 2.45 -28.36
CA ASP A 151 -3.26 3.61 -27.53
C ASP A 151 -4.45 4.57 -27.49
N ARG A 152 -4.53 5.36 -26.42
CA ARG A 152 -5.38 6.56 -26.38
C ARG A 152 -4.49 7.79 -26.46
N ILE A 153 -4.85 8.72 -27.33
CA ILE A 153 -4.17 10.02 -27.45
C ILE A 153 -4.91 11.08 -26.63
N PRO A 154 -4.29 12.26 -26.37
CA PRO A 154 -4.96 13.34 -25.64
C PRO A 154 -6.33 13.65 -26.26
N GLY A 155 -7.39 13.63 -25.44
CA GLY A 155 -8.78 13.77 -25.90
C GLY A 155 -9.54 12.44 -26.02
N GLY A 156 -8.88 11.29 -25.86
CA GLY A 156 -9.50 9.97 -25.77
C GLY A 156 -9.73 9.25 -27.09
N GLU A 157 -9.31 9.84 -28.22
CA GLU A 157 -9.32 9.20 -29.54
C GLU A 157 -8.36 8.00 -29.59
N LEU A 158 -8.61 7.09 -30.55
CA LEU A 158 -7.75 5.92 -30.76
C LEU A 158 -6.45 6.33 -31.46
N GLY A 159 -5.33 5.94 -30.86
CA GLY A 159 -3.99 6.09 -31.42
C GLY A 159 -3.53 4.85 -32.18
N ARG A 160 -2.26 4.49 -32.00
CA ARG A 160 -1.63 3.34 -32.66
C ARG A 160 -2.31 2.03 -32.24
N ALA A 161 -2.53 1.17 -33.23
CA ALA A 161 -3.00 -0.20 -33.01
C ALA A 161 -1.81 -1.13 -32.74
N HIS A 162 -2.01 -2.08 -31.84
CA HIS A 162 -1.01 -3.04 -31.40
C HIS A 162 -1.57 -4.45 -31.39
N TYR A 163 -0.70 -5.41 -31.72
CA TYR A 163 -0.96 -6.84 -31.63
C TYR A 163 0.36 -7.54 -31.30
N GLU A 164 0.38 -8.30 -30.20
CA GLU A 164 1.61 -8.93 -29.67
C GLU A 164 1.54 -10.47 -29.74
N GLY A 165 0.72 -11.04 -30.61
CA GLY A 165 0.55 -12.50 -30.69
C GLY A 165 1.84 -13.25 -30.99
N ASP A 166 2.72 -12.66 -31.80
CA ASP A 166 4.03 -13.20 -32.18
C ASP A 166 5.12 -13.05 -31.09
N GLN A 167 4.81 -12.41 -29.96
CA GLN A 167 5.73 -12.21 -28.84
C GLN A 167 5.52 -13.23 -27.70
N PHE A 168 4.56 -14.14 -27.86
CA PHE A 168 4.33 -15.21 -26.89
C PHE A 168 5.44 -16.27 -26.96
N PRO A 169 5.72 -16.97 -25.84
CA PRO A 169 6.71 -18.04 -25.87
C PRO A 169 6.34 -19.17 -26.85
N ASP A 170 7.33 -19.74 -27.54
CA ASP A 170 7.14 -20.76 -28.58
C ASP A 170 6.31 -21.99 -28.16
N TYR A 171 6.30 -22.32 -26.87
CA TYR A 171 5.51 -23.45 -26.34
C TYR A 171 4.02 -23.14 -26.18
N VAL A 172 3.61 -21.89 -26.37
CA VAL A 172 2.22 -21.41 -26.27
C VAL A 172 1.62 -21.35 -27.68
N PRO A 173 0.80 -22.34 -28.10
CA PRO A 173 0.07 -22.25 -29.35
C PRO A 173 -0.97 -21.13 -29.29
N ILE A 174 -0.79 -20.12 -30.15
CA ILE A 174 -1.74 -19.02 -30.30
C ILE A 174 -2.75 -19.34 -31.40
N LEU A 175 -3.99 -18.88 -31.22
CA LEU A 175 -5.01 -18.79 -32.25
C LEU A 175 -5.27 -17.32 -32.57
N ASP A 176 -5.18 -16.95 -33.85
CA ASP A 176 -5.47 -15.58 -34.29
C ASP A 176 -6.89 -15.20 -33.87
N TRP A 177 -7.04 -14.04 -33.23
CA TRP A 177 -8.31 -13.51 -32.75
C TRP A 177 -9.36 -13.37 -33.86
N LYS A 178 -8.94 -13.15 -35.11
CA LYS A 178 -9.85 -13.10 -36.27
C LYS A 178 -10.46 -14.45 -36.62
N ASN A 179 -9.84 -15.54 -36.20
CA ASN A 179 -10.28 -16.90 -36.46
C ASN A 179 -11.05 -17.50 -35.28
N TYR A 180 -11.15 -16.80 -34.15
CA TYR A 180 -11.91 -17.24 -32.99
C TYR A 180 -13.26 -16.51 -32.92
N ASN A 181 -14.31 -17.16 -33.44
CA ASN A 181 -15.67 -16.62 -33.40
C ASN A 181 -16.33 -16.92 -32.04
N LEU A 182 -16.55 -15.90 -31.21
CA LEU A 182 -17.17 -16.01 -29.88
C LEU A 182 -18.56 -16.66 -29.90
N GLU A 183 -19.39 -16.35 -30.91
CA GLU A 183 -20.76 -16.85 -31.01
C GLU A 183 -20.82 -18.33 -31.43
N GLU A 184 -19.88 -18.76 -32.27
CA GLU A 184 -19.76 -20.16 -32.70
C GLU A 184 -19.12 -21.02 -31.60
N HIS A 185 -18.04 -20.53 -30.98
CA HIS A 185 -17.31 -21.26 -29.97
C HIS A 185 -18.09 -21.38 -28.67
N ARG A 186 -18.71 -20.30 -28.18
CA ARG A 186 -19.39 -20.22 -26.87
C ARG A 186 -18.58 -20.91 -25.75
N PRO A 187 -17.39 -20.37 -25.40
CA PRO A 187 -16.52 -21.00 -24.43
C PRO A 187 -17.20 -21.16 -23.08
N ASP A 188 -17.02 -22.32 -22.45
CA ASP A 188 -17.57 -22.58 -21.11
C ASP A 188 -16.92 -21.66 -20.07
N ILE A 189 -15.62 -21.39 -20.22
CA ILE A 189 -14.86 -20.48 -19.33
C ILE A 189 -14.00 -19.54 -20.17
N SER A 190 -14.06 -18.24 -19.88
CA SER A 190 -13.20 -17.22 -20.50
C SER A 190 -12.34 -16.54 -19.45
N PHE A 191 -11.03 -16.48 -19.66
CA PHE A 191 -10.10 -15.75 -18.79
C PHE A 191 -9.64 -14.44 -19.43
N ILE A 192 -9.77 -13.35 -18.67
CA ILE A 192 -9.21 -12.04 -18.98
C ILE A 192 -8.23 -11.62 -17.88
N HIS A 193 -7.25 -10.79 -18.24
CA HIS A 193 -6.33 -10.15 -17.29
C HIS A 193 -6.36 -8.62 -17.33
N ASN A 194 -6.92 -8.02 -18.38
CA ASN A 194 -7.14 -6.58 -18.45
C ASN A 194 -8.50 -6.24 -17.83
N ALA A 195 -8.50 -5.38 -16.81
CA ALA A 195 -9.72 -5.06 -16.07
C ALA A 195 -10.44 -3.80 -16.57
N TYR A 196 -9.89 -3.07 -17.54
CA TYR A 196 -10.28 -1.68 -17.73
C TYR A 196 -11.24 -1.44 -18.89
N ASP A 197 -11.33 -2.35 -19.86
CA ASP A 197 -12.11 -2.17 -21.08
C ASP A 197 -11.88 -0.76 -21.69
N SER A 198 -12.95 0.00 -21.91
CA SER A 198 -12.91 1.37 -22.40
C SER A 198 -12.54 2.42 -21.35
N GLY A 199 -12.48 2.07 -20.07
CA GLY A 199 -12.27 2.97 -18.94
C GLY A 199 -10.82 3.37 -18.68
N ASN A 200 -9.84 2.70 -19.29
CA ASN A 200 -8.44 3.12 -19.22
C ASN A 200 -8.18 4.29 -20.17
N VAL A 201 -7.50 5.32 -19.65
CA VAL A 201 -7.16 6.55 -20.38
C VAL A 201 -5.89 6.44 -21.22
N ILE A 202 -5.09 5.38 -21.06
CA ILE A 202 -3.81 5.17 -21.75
C ILE A 202 -3.96 4.20 -22.93
N THR A 203 -4.72 3.11 -22.74
CA THR A 203 -4.93 2.08 -23.78
C THR A 203 -6.33 1.48 -23.67
N THR A 204 -6.86 0.91 -24.75
CA THR A 204 -8.11 0.13 -24.74
C THR A 204 -7.97 -1.13 -25.58
N VAL A 205 -8.54 -2.25 -25.13
CA VAL A 205 -8.64 -3.47 -25.96
C VAL A 205 -9.71 -3.31 -27.04
N HIS A 206 -9.73 -4.20 -28.02
CA HIS A 206 -10.78 -4.19 -29.03
C HIS A 206 -12.18 -4.36 -28.40
N PRO A 207 -13.19 -3.54 -28.77
CA PRO A 207 -14.49 -3.50 -28.09
C PRO A 207 -15.23 -4.84 -28.04
N ASP A 208 -15.05 -5.71 -29.03
CA ASP A 208 -15.65 -7.05 -29.05
C ASP A 208 -15.20 -7.92 -27.86
N TYR A 209 -14.03 -7.60 -27.27
CA TYR A 209 -13.46 -8.29 -26.12
C TYR A 209 -13.62 -7.52 -24.81
N TYR A 210 -14.43 -6.46 -24.78
CA TYR A 210 -14.83 -5.87 -23.50
C TYR A 210 -15.54 -6.90 -22.65
N SER A 211 -15.27 -6.87 -21.35
CA SER A 211 -15.78 -7.85 -20.39
C SER A 211 -17.31 -8.00 -20.43
N ASN A 212 -18.08 -6.92 -20.56
CA ASN A 212 -19.53 -6.96 -20.73
C ASN A 212 -19.98 -7.64 -22.05
N ASN A 213 -19.16 -7.57 -23.11
CA ASN A 213 -19.47 -8.26 -24.36
C ASN A 213 -19.11 -9.74 -24.28
N LEU A 214 -17.94 -10.08 -23.74
CA LEU A 214 -17.51 -11.47 -23.51
C LEU A 214 -18.52 -12.24 -22.65
N LYS A 215 -19.08 -11.57 -21.63
CA LYS A 215 -20.09 -12.14 -20.73
C LYS A 215 -21.34 -12.68 -21.42
N LYS A 216 -21.63 -12.26 -22.67
CA LYS A 216 -22.79 -12.74 -23.45
C LYS A 216 -22.57 -14.12 -24.07
N TYR A 217 -21.32 -14.53 -24.25
CA TYR A 217 -20.93 -15.71 -25.01
C TYR A 217 -20.29 -16.80 -24.16
N THR A 218 -20.06 -16.55 -22.87
CA THR A 218 -19.40 -17.50 -21.96
C THR A 218 -20.24 -17.75 -20.71
N GLU A 219 -20.22 -18.98 -20.20
CA GLU A 219 -20.94 -19.33 -18.97
C GLU A 219 -20.24 -18.70 -17.74
N LEU A 220 -18.91 -18.76 -17.71
CA LEU A 220 -18.09 -18.24 -16.62
C LEU A 220 -17.00 -17.30 -17.15
N LEU A 221 -17.14 -16.00 -16.89
CA LEU A 221 -16.10 -15.00 -17.13
C LEU A 221 -15.22 -14.86 -15.89
N CYS A 222 -13.94 -15.12 -16.06
CA CYS A 222 -12.93 -15.11 -15.01
C CYS A 222 -11.92 -13.98 -15.23
N TYR A 223 -11.66 -13.21 -14.19
CA TYR A 223 -10.63 -12.18 -14.16
C TYR A 223 -9.44 -12.62 -13.28
N SER A 224 -8.25 -12.69 -13.88
CA SER A 224 -6.97 -12.89 -13.19
C SER A 224 -6.11 -11.63 -13.35
N PRO A 225 -5.96 -10.78 -12.30
CA PRO A 225 -5.20 -9.54 -12.38
C PRO A 225 -3.77 -9.74 -12.90
N TYR A 226 -3.33 -8.88 -13.82
CA TYR A 226 -1.93 -8.89 -14.31
C TYR A 226 -0.91 -8.30 -13.32
N PHE A 227 -1.35 -7.92 -12.12
CA PHE A 227 -0.54 -7.35 -11.06
C PHE A 227 -0.83 -8.04 -9.73
N VAL A 228 0.09 -7.86 -8.77
CA VAL A 228 -0.07 -8.23 -7.36
C VAL A 228 0.20 -6.98 -6.51
N THR A 229 -0.37 -6.90 -5.32
CA THR A 229 -0.19 -5.78 -4.39
C THR A 229 0.55 -6.25 -3.13
N PHE A 230 0.91 -5.32 -2.23
CA PHE A 230 1.38 -5.72 -0.89
C PHE A 230 0.19 -6.19 -0.05
N ASP A 231 -0.65 -5.23 0.36
CA ASP A 231 -1.77 -5.46 1.28
C ASP A 231 -2.96 -4.53 1.05
N GLU A 232 -2.74 -3.34 0.47
CA GLU A 232 -3.79 -2.36 0.25
C GLU A 232 -4.34 -2.46 -1.17
N VAL A 233 -5.67 -2.39 -1.29
CA VAL A 233 -6.39 -2.37 -2.56
C VAL A 233 -6.91 -0.95 -2.78
N GLU A 234 -6.41 -0.28 -3.80
CA GLU A 234 -6.91 1.04 -4.17
C GLU A 234 -8.36 0.94 -4.70
N LYS A 235 -9.22 1.90 -4.31
CA LYS A 235 -10.64 1.93 -4.68
C LYS A 235 -10.87 1.80 -6.18
N HIS A 236 -10.00 2.40 -7.00
CA HIS A 236 -10.13 2.37 -8.46
C HIS A 236 -9.93 0.96 -9.06
N LEU A 237 -9.16 0.08 -8.39
CA LEU A 237 -8.97 -1.32 -8.80
C LEU A 237 -10.23 -2.15 -8.53
N ALA A 238 -10.93 -1.85 -7.43
CA ALA A 238 -12.13 -2.54 -6.97
C ALA A 238 -13.38 -2.24 -7.82
N LEU A 239 -13.35 -1.23 -8.70
CA LEU A 239 -14.48 -0.76 -9.49
C LEU A 239 -14.23 -0.82 -11.00
N SER A 240 -13.20 -1.54 -11.42
CA SER A 240 -12.83 -1.72 -12.82
C SER A 240 -13.85 -2.60 -13.57
N ALA A 241 -14.04 -2.37 -14.87
CA ALA A 241 -15.06 -3.05 -15.68
C ALA A 241 -14.92 -4.57 -15.64
N GLY A 242 -13.70 -5.08 -15.84
CA GLY A 242 -13.41 -6.51 -15.78
C GLY A 242 -13.74 -7.13 -14.43
N LEU A 243 -13.58 -6.40 -13.32
CA LEU A 243 -14.04 -6.86 -12.01
C LEU A 243 -15.57 -6.85 -11.92
N VAL A 244 -16.22 -5.77 -12.37
CA VAL A 244 -17.68 -5.63 -12.34
C VAL A 244 -18.35 -6.78 -13.11
N TYR A 245 -17.93 -7.04 -14.34
CA TYR A 245 -18.61 -7.97 -15.25
C TYR A 245 -18.18 -9.44 -15.10
N SER A 246 -17.02 -9.73 -14.50
CA SER A 246 -16.58 -11.12 -14.29
C SER A 246 -17.39 -11.82 -13.20
N ASP A 247 -17.65 -13.12 -13.37
CA ASP A 247 -18.28 -13.96 -12.34
C ASP A 247 -17.31 -14.29 -11.22
N ARG A 248 -16.02 -14.44 -11.56
CA ARG A 248 -14.95 -14.71 -10.61
C ARG A 248 -13.74 -13.82 -10.83
N VAL A 249 -13.12 -13.42 -9.73
CA VAL A 249 -11.91 -12.61 -9.66
C VAL A 249 -10.94 -13.31 -8.73
N PHE A 250 -9.80 -13.72 -9.27
CA PHE A 250 -8.81 -14.50 -8.53
C PHE A 250 -7.71 -13.59 -8.00
N VAL A 251 -7.56 -13.54 -6.68
CA VAL A 251 -6.58 -12.67 -6.01
C VAL A 251 -5.58 -13.47 -5.19
N GLN A 252 -4.43 -12.84 -4.93
CA GLN A 252 -3.24 -13.49 -4.37
C GLN A 252 -3.36 -14.01 -2.93
N SER A 253 -4.26 -13.44 -2.11
CA SER A 253 -4.36 -13.77 -0.69
C SER A 253 -5.72 -13.40 -0.11
N ASP A 254 -6.05 -13.99 1.04
CA ASP A 254 -7.25 -13.65 1.82
C ASP A 254 -7.28 -12.16 2.19
N ARG A 255 -6.12 -11.59 2.55
CA ARG A 255 -6.02 -10.18 2.92
C ARG A 255 -6.36 -9.25 1.77
N VAL A 256 -5.87 -9.54 0.55
CA VAL A 256 -6.22 -8.77 -0.64
C VAL A 256 -7.69 -8.96 -1.01
N ARG A 257 -8.23 -10.18 -0.89
CA ARG A 257 -9.68 -10.44 -1.06
C ARG A 257 -10.49 -9.55 -0.13
N ASP A 258 -10.16 -9.52 1.15
CA ASP A 258 -10.88 -8.72 2.14
C ASP A 258 -10.79 -7.22 1.80
N GLY A 259 -9.65 -6.75 1.29
CA GLY A 259 -9.49 -5.39 0.75
C GLY A 259 -10.47 -5.06 -0.39
N TYR A 260 -10.61 -5.94 -1.38
CA TYR A 260 -11.59 -5.80 -2.46
C TYR A 260 -13.04 -5.81 -1.92
N VAL A 261 -13.37 -6.77 -1.05
CA VAL A 261 -14.71 -6.89 -0.45
C VAL A 261 -15.09 -5.62 0.31
N ASN A 262 -14.20 -5.11 1.15
CA ASN A 262 -14.41 -3.89 1.91
C ASN A 262 -14.60 -2.67 1.00
N ALA A 263 -13.78 -2.54 -0.05
CA ALA A 263 -13.88 -1.44 -1.01
C ALA A 263 -15.21 -1.46 -1.78
N ILE A 264 -15.66 -2.64 -2.22
CA ILE A 264 -16.93 -2.81 -2.94
C ILE A 264 -18.11 -2.53 -2.00
N GLN A 265 -18.12 -3.08 -0.79
CA GLN A 265 -19.20 -2.84 0.19
C GLN A 265 -19.32 -1.36 0.58
N ALA A 266 -18.18 -0.67 0.73
CA ALA A 266 -18.16 0.77 0.98
C ALA A 266 -18.80 1.54 -0.18
N TYR A 267 -18.47 1.17 -1.43
CA TYR A 267 -19.06 1.77 -2.63
C TYR A 267 -20.56 1.48 -2.76
N GLU A 268 -20.98 0.23 -2.53
CA GLU A 268 -22.39 -0.16 -2.58
C GLU A 268 -23.25 0.61 -1.58
N LYS A 269 -22.71 0.84 -0.37
CA LYS A 269 -23.35 1.67 0.66
C LYS A 269 -23.42 3.14 0.24
N GLU A 270 -22.34 3.66 -0.34
CA GLU A 270 -22.24 5.05 -0.81
C GLU A 270 -23.23 5.34 -1.95
N GLN A 271 -23.39 4.39 -2.88
CA GLN A 271 -24.25 4.53 -4.07
C GLN A 271 -25.65 3.94 -3.89
N ASN A 272 -25.98 3.45 -2.70
CA ASN A 272 -27.27 2.81 -2.39
C ASN A 272 -27.63 1.65 -3.34
N CYS A 273 -26.65 0.79 -3.63
CA CYS A 273 -26.76 -0.36 -4.53
C CYS A 273 -26.24 -1.66 -3.90
N VAL A 274 -26.49 -1.86 -2.60
CA VAL A 274 -26.09 -3.07 -1.85
C VAL A 274 -26.53 -4.36 -2.57
N GLY A 275 -25.56 -5.26 -2.80
CA GLY A 275 -25.74 -6.49 -3.57
C GLY A 275 -25.63 -6.31 -5.09
N GLY A 276 -25.35 -5.11 -5.60
CA GLY A 276 -25.18 -4.81 -7.01
C GLY A 276 -24.00 -5.54 -7.67
N PHE A 277 -23.03 -6.00 -6.88
CA PHE A 277 -21.89 -6.78 -7.34
C PHE A 277 -22.06 -8.30 -7.17
N GLY A 278 -23.26 -8.75 -6.77
CA GLY A 278 -23.56 -10.15 -6.51
C GLY A 278 -22.98 -10.65 -5.19
N LYS A 279 -22.78 -11.97 -5.09
CA LYS A 279 -22.22 -12.61 -3.89
C LYS A 279 -20.70 -12.50 -3.89
N LEU A 280 -20.17 -11.59 -3.06
CA LEU A 280 -18.75 -11.23 -3.07
C LEU A 280 -17.82 -12.36 -2.61
N ASP A 281 -18.30 -13.26 -1.74
CA ASP A 281 -17.59 -14.44 -1.26
C ASP A 281 -17.41 -15.51 -2.35
N GLU A 282 -18.38 -15.62 -3.27
CA GLU A 282 -18.28 -16.47 -4.46
C GLU A 282 -17.49 -15.78 -5.60
N LYS A 283 -17.57 -14.45 -5.69
CA LYS A 283 -16.95 -13.65 -6.76
C LYS A 283 -15.47 -13.39 -6.55
N ILE A 284 -15.01 -13.00 -5.35
CA ILE A 284 -13.60 -12.67 -5.10
C ILE A 284 -12.93 -13.84 -4.36
N VAL A 285 -12.06 -14.57 -5.07
CA VAL A 285 -11.49 -15.84 -4.62
C VAL A 285 -10.00 -15.71 -4.34
N ALA A 286 -9.61 -15.93 -3.08
CA ALA A 286 -8.21 -15.93 -2.62
C ALA A 286 -7.50 -17.25 -2.99
N SER A 287 -7.11 -17.37 -4.25
CA SER A 287 -6.55 -18.61 -4.83
C SER A 287 -5.03 -18.54 -5.06
N GLY A 288 -4.41 -17.38 -4.85
CA GLY A 288 -3.02 -17.15 -5.22
C GLY A 288 -2.94 -16.37 -6.53
N SER A 289 -1.75 -16.30 -7.12
CA SER A 289 -1.57 -15.64 -8.42
C SER A 289 -0.59 -16.43 -9.29
N PRO A 290 -0.91 -16.66 -10.58
CA PRO A 290 0.01 -17.24 -11.56
C PRO A 290 1.38 -16.53 -11.64
N LYS A 291 1.43 -15.22 -11.33
CA LYS A 291 2.68 -14.47 -11.28
C LYS A 291 3.65 -15.02 -10.23
N PHE A 292 3.12 -15.47 -9.08
CA PHE A 292 3.93 -16.14 -8.05
C PHE A 292 4.29 -17.56 -8.46
N ASP A 293 3.41 -18.31 -9.14
CA ASP A 293 3.73 -19.64 -9.65
C ASP A 293 4.97 -19.59 -10.55
N LYS A 294 5.02 -18.61 -11.46
CA LYS A 294 6.17 -18.45 -12.35
C LYS A 294 7.46 -18.16 -11.57
N ILE A 295 7.41 -17.29 -10.55
CA ILE A 295 8.60 -16.99 -9.72
C ILE A 295 9.06 -18.18 -8.90
N ILE A 296 8.13 -18.88 -8.23
CA ILE A 296 8.43 -20.00 -7.34
C ILE A 296 9.00 -21.20 -8.12
N ASN A 297 8.50 -21.43 -9.34
CA ASN A 297 8.89 -22.57 -10.16
C ASN A 297 10.06 -22.30 -11.10
N SER A 298 10.54 -21.06 -11.23
CA SER A 298 11.66 -20.71 -12.09
C SER A 298 12.99 -20.68 -11.33
N LYS A 299 14.09 -20.93 -12.05
CA LYS A 299 15.47 -20.82 -11.59
C LYS A 299 16.28 -20.00 -12.60
N PRO A 300 17.43 -19.42 -12.19
CA PRO A 300 18.31 -18.68 -13.10
C PRO A 300 18.65 -19.43 -14.41
N ASP A 301 18.87 -20.74 -14.34
CA ASP A 301 19.24 -21.59 -15.49
C ASP A 301 18.10 -21.77 -16.51
N ASP A 302 16.86 -21.45 -16.15
CA ASP A 302 15.70 -21.54 -17.06
C ASP A 302 15.67 -20.38 -18.07
N PHE A 303 16.51 -19.34 -17.87
CA PHE A 303 16.50 -18.13 -18.68
C PHE A 303 17.74 -18.01 -19.55
N THR A 304 17.53 -17.81 -20.85
CA THR A 304 18.60 -17.47 -21.80
C THR A 304 18.75 -15.97 -21.96
N LEU A 305 19.98 -15.48 -21.89
CA LEU A 305 20.32 -14.08 -22.19
C LEU A 305 20.77 -13.90 -23.65
N PRO A 306 20.36 -12.81 -24.32
CA PRO A 306 20.98 -12.38 -25.56
C PRO A 306 22.50 -12.18 -25.39
N ASP A 307 23.29 -12.50 -26.40
CA ASP A 307 24.75 -12.42 -26.31
C ASP A 307 25.26 -10.98 -26.08
N GLU A 308 24.51 -9.97 -26.54
CA GLU A 308 24.80 -8.56 -26.25
C GLU A 308 24.70 -8.24 -24.75
N TRP A 309 23.70 -8.80 -24.07
CA TRP A 309 23.51 -8.60 -22.63
C TRP A 309 24.55 -9.39 -21.83
N LYS A 310 24.92 -10.61 -22.27
CA LYS A 310 25.99 -11.38 -21.64
C LYS A 310 27.31 -10.61 -21.61
N LYS A 311 27.68 -9.95 -22.72
CA LYS A 311 28.91 -9.13 -22.81
C LYS A 311 28.95 -7.97 -21.82
N LEU A 312 27.79 -7.44 -21.43
CA LEU A 312 27.69 -6.37 -20.43
C LEU A 312 27.89 -6.88 -18.99
N ILE A 313 27.46 -8.12 -18.74
CA ILE A 313 27.45 -8.73 -17.42
C ILE A 313 28.74 -9.50 -17.13
N GLU A 314 29.31 -10.20 -18.12
CA GLU A 314 30.47 -11.07 -17.92
C GLU A 314 31.76 -10.25 -17.75
N LYS A 315 32.53 -10.58 -16.72
CA LYS A 315 33.85 -10.01 -16.46
C LYS A 315 34.92 -10.76 -17.26
N SER A 316 36.11 -10.18 -17.36
CA SER A 316 37.25 -10.78 -18.06
C SER A 316 37.73 -12.12 -17.46
N ASP A 317 37.39 -12.39 -16.20
CA ASP A 317 37.69 -13.65 -15.50
C ASP A 317 36.58 -14.70 -15.63
N GLY A 318 35.51 -14.43 -16.38
CA GLY A 318 34.35 -15.30 -16.57
C GLY A 318 33.31 -15.24 -15.44
N SER A 319 33.55 -14.45 -14.38
CA SER A 319 32.54 -14.18 -13.36
C SER A 319 31.52 -13.13 -13.82
N TRP A 320 30.39 -13.00 -13.12
CA TRP A 320 29.38 -11.99 -13.44
C TRP A 320 29.56 -10.72 -12.59
N LYS A 321 29.36 -9.56 -13.22
CA LYS A 321 29.09 -8.30 -12.50
C LYS A 321 27.81 -8.43 -11.68
N LYS A 322 27.71 -7.63 -10.61
CA LYS A 322 26.45 -7.54 -9.86
C LYS A 322 25.42 -6.85 -10.73
N ILE A 323 24.18 -7.32 -10.68
CA ILE A 323 23.09 -6.77 -11.50
C ILE A 323 22.08 -6.13 -10.57
N VAL A 324 21.78 -4.85 -10.78
CA VAL A 324 20.67 -4.17 -10.11
C VAL A 324 19.52 -4.04 -11.09
N LEU A 325 18.41 -4.73 -10.81
CA LEU A 325 17.17 -4.51 -11.55
C LEU A 325 16.62 -3.14 -11.15
N TYR A 326 16.53 -2.22 -12.11
CA TYR A 326 15.86 -0.95 -11.94
C TYR A 326 14.50 -0.96 -12.62
N ASN A 327 13.44 -0.98 -11.82
CA ASN A 327 12.07 -1.01 -12.32
C ASN A 327 11.39 0.36 -12.18
N THR A 328 10.79 0.84 -13.27
CA THR A 328 10.06 2.11 -13.31
C THR A 328 8.61 1.91 -13.75
N SER A 329 7.69 2.76 -13.30
CA SER A 329 6.24 2.53 -13.35
C SER A 329 5.44 3.78 -13.71
N VAL A 330 4.16 3.59 -14.05
CA VAL A 330 3.26 4.66 -14.52
C VAL A 330 2.91 5.66 -13.42
N GLY A 331 2.72 5.19 -12.18
CA GLY A 331 2.29 6.05 -11.06
C GLY A 331 3.26 7.23 -10.82
N PRO A 332 4.56 6.98 -10.65
CA PRO A 332 5.56 8.01 -10.45
C PRO A 332 5.76 8.95 -11.65
N ILE A 333 5.62 8.44 -12.89
CA ILE A 333 5.57 9.30 -14.10
C ILE A 333 4.43 10.34 -13.98
N LEU A 334 3.25 9.90 -13.54
CA LEU A 334 2.09 10.78 -13.39
C LEU A 334 2.21 11.74 -12.20
N LYS A 335 2.87 11.35 -11.10
CA LYS A 335 3.02 12.22 -9.92
C LYS A 335 4.18 13.21 -10.04
N GLY A 336 5.32 12.75 -10.55
CA GLY A 336 6.60 13.47 -10.43
C GLY A 336 6.92 14.47 -11.56
N ASN A 337 6.29 14.36 -12.73
CA ASN A 337 6.60 15.19 -13.91
C ASN A 337 8.11 15.31 -14.17
N GLU A 338 8.67 16.52 -14.25
CA GLU A 338 10.09 16.80 -14.47
C GLU A 338 10.98 16.23 -13.35
N LYS A 339 10.48 16.19 -12.10
CA LYS A 339 11.26 15.62 -10.97
C LYS A 339 11.54 14.14 -11.18
N TYR A 340 10.61 13.41 -11.80
CA TYR A 340 10.82 11.99 -12.09
C TYR A 340 11.89 11.79 -13.17
N ILE A 341 11.91 12.64 -14.21
CA ILE A 341 13.00 12.66 -15.21
C ILE A 341 14.35 12.95 -14.54
N ALA A 342 14.40 13.93 -13.62
CA ALA A 342 15.61 14.23 -12.86
C ALA A 342 16.06 13.04 -11.98
N LYS A 343 15.12 12.31 -11.37
CA LYS A 343 15.42 11.09 -10.61
C LYS A 343 16.01 10.00 -11.51
N LEU A 344 15.42 9.73 -12.68
CA LEU A 344 15.97 8.78 -13.65
C LEU A 344 17.41 9.15 -14.02
N ARG A 345 17.68 10.42 -14.34
CA ARG A 345 19.04 10.93 -14.62
C ARG A 345 19.99 10.68 -13.46
N SER A 346 19.59 11.00 -12.24
CA SER A 346 20.43 10.78 -11.06
C SER A 346 20.82 9.30 -10.89
N VAL A 347 19.87 8.38 -11.09
CA VAL A 347 20.15 6.94 -11.00
C VAL A 347 21.13 6.53 -12.10
N PHE A 348 20.87 6.95 -13.34
CA PHE A 348 21.75 6.68 -14.48
C PHE A 348 23.17 7.19 -14.26
N ASP A 349 23.31 8.40 -13.72
CA ASP A 349 24.60 9.02 -13.40
C ASP A 349 25.38 8.25 -12.33
N THR A 350 24.69 7.66 -11.34
CA THR A 350 25.31 6.80 -10.32
C THR A 350 25.91 5.55 -10.95
N PHE A 351 25.17 4.86 -11.83
CA PHE A 351 25.62 3.62 -12.45
C PHE A 351 26.66 3.83 -13.56
N ARG A 352 26.63 4.98 -14.26
CA ARG A 352 27.61 5.29 -15.32
C ARG A 352 29.06 5.22 -14.84
N LYS A 353 29.29 5.44 -13.53
CA LYS A 353 30.62 5.50 -12.92
C LYS A 353 31.11 4.14 -12.37
N LEU A 354 30.34 3.07 -12.52
CA LEU A 354 30.61 1.77 -11.90
C LEU A 354 31.01 0.72 -12.95
N ASP A 355 32.15 0.06 -12.74
CA ASP A 355 32.63 -0.99 -13.64
C ASP A 355 32.14 -2.39 -13.24
N ASP A 356 31.91 -2.63 -11.96
CA ASP A 356 31.60 -3.95 -11.38
C ASP A 356 30.11 -4.24 -11.18
N VAL A 357 29.25 -3.24 -11.48
CA VAL A 357 27.79 -3.33 -11.34
C VAL A 357 27.12 -2.91 -12.64
N VAL A 358 26.12 -3.68 -13.07
CA VAL A 358 25.30 -3.41 -14.26
C VAL A 358 23.92 -2.95 -13.80
N LEU A 359 23.49 -1.80 -14.31
CA LEU A 359 22.09 -1.41 -14.22
C LEU A 359 21.30 -2.23 -15.25
N TRP A 360 20.27 -2.94 -14.82
CA TRP A 360 19.30 -3.56 -15.71
C TRP A 360 18.00 -2.78 -15.62
N TRP A 361 17.86 -1.79 -16.49
CA TRP A 361 16.68 -0.93 -16.51
C TRP A 361 15.54 -1.57 -17.29
N ARG A 362 14.42 -1.79 -16.57
CA ARG A 362 13.17 -2.28 -17.13
C ARG A 362 12.07 -1.23 -16.95
N PRO A 363 11.78 -0.41 -17.97
CA PRO A 363 10.66 0.51 -17.91
C PRO A 363 9.32 -0.22 -17.96
N HIS A 364 8.26 0.43 -17.48
CA HIS A 364 6.91 -0.11 -17.60
C HIS A 364 6.55 -0.29 -19.08
N PRO A 365 5.84 -1.38 -19.46
CA PRO A 365 5.38 -1.58 -20.84
C PRO A 365 4.46 -0.48 -21.41
N LEU A 366 4.02 0.45 -20.56
CA LEU A 366 3.16 1.58 -20.92
C LEU A 366 3.84 2.94 -20.71
N SER A 367 5.14 2.99 -20.39
CA SER A 367 5.83 4.26 -20.11
C SER A 367 5.75 5.22 -21.30
N GLU A 368 6.10 4.78 -22.51
CA GLU A 368 6.05 5.60 -23.72
C GLU A 368 4.63 6.07 -24.06
N ALA A 369 3.63 5.17 -23.96
CA ALA A 369 2.22 5.51 -24.16
C ALA A 369 1.72 6.51 -23.10
N THR A 370 2.18 6.38 -21.85
CA THR A 370 1.87 7.31 -20.76
C THR A 370 2.44 8.70 -21.05
N TYR A 371 3.71 8.80 -21.46
CA TYR A 371 4.30 10.08 -21.85
C TYR A 371 3.55 10.68 -23.05
N SER A 372 3.29 9.90 -24.09
CA SER A 372 2.58 10.36 -25.29
C SER A 372 1.16 10.85 -24.99
N SER A 373 0.41 10.15 -24.14
CA SER A 373 -0.99 10.48 -23.85
C SER A 373 -1.16 11.51 -22.75
N MET A 374 -0.35 11.45 -21.69
CA MET A 374 -0.60 12.15 -20.43
C MET A 374 0.48 13.17 -20.08
N ARG A 375 1.70 13.02 -20.61
CA ARG A 375 2.84 13.93 -20.37
C ARG A 375 3.57 14.29 -21.68
N PRO A 376 2.87 14.76 -22.73
CA PRO A 376 3.46 14.90 -24.06
C PRO A 376 4.64 15.88 -24.10
N LEU A 377 4.67 16.88 -23.21
CA LEU A 377 5.77 17.83 -23.08
C LEU A 377 7.08 17.20 -22.58
N LEU A 378 7.02 16.02 -21.96
CA LEU A 378 8.19 15.31 -21.40
C LEU A 378 8.60 14.10 -22.26
N LEU A 379 7.88 13.81 -23.34
CA LEU A 379 8.13 12.64 -24.20
C LEU A 379 9.52 12.70 -24.85
N ASP A 380 9.91 13.86 -25.36
CA ASP A 380 11.21 14.04 -26.02
C ASP A 380 12.36 13.84 -25.02
N GLU A 381 12.24 14.38 -23.81
CA GLU A 381 13.25 14.20 -22.75
C GLU A 381 13.36 12.74 -22.31
N TYR A 382 12.23 12.04 -22.16
CA TYR A 382 12.22 10.62 -21.82
C TYR A 382 12.81 9.76 -22.95
N THR A 383 12.50 10.08 -24.20
CA THR A 383 13.06 9.39 -25.37
C THR A 383 14.57 9.59 -25.47
N GLN A 384 15.04 10.81 -25.18
CA GLN A 384 16.46 11.10 -25.12
C GLN A 384 17.17 10.27 -24.03
N LEU A 385 16.57 10.10 -22.85
CA LEU A 385 17.11 9.26 -21.79
C LEU A 385 17.31 7.80 -22.22
N ILE A 386 16.32 7.23 -22.92
CA ILE A 386 16.42 5.87 -23.46
C ILE A 386 17.58 5.77 -24.44
N ASN A 387 17.65 6.70 -25.39
CA ASN A 387 18.70 6.71 -26.40
C ASN A 387 20.08 6.86 -25.77
N GLU A 388 20.28 7.79 -24.83
CA GLU A 388 21.53 7.99 -24.10
C GLU A 388 21.96 6.70 -23.38
N TYR A 389 21.04 6.08 -22.63
CA TYR A 389 21.32 4.87 -21.88
C TYR A 389 21.73 3.69 -22.78
N GLN A 390 21.05 3.50 -23.91
CA GLN A 390 21.39 2.45 -24.88
C GLN A 390 22.73 2.71 -25.58
N LEU A 391 23.02 3.96 -25.92
CA LEU A 391 24.21 4.35 -26.71
C LEU A 391 25.49 4.30 -25.87
N GLU A 392 25.40 4.68 -24.59
CA GLU A 392 26.53 4.64 -23.65
C GLU A 392 26.84 3.23 -23.13
N ASN A 393 25.90 2.29 -23.25
CA ASN A 393 26.12 0.84 -23.10
C ASN A 393 26.77 0.40 -21.77
N TYR A 394 26.39 1.05 -20.66
CA TYR A 394 26.80 0.67 -19.29
C TYR A 394 25.73 -0.16 -18.55
N GLY A 395 24.67 -0.57 -19.26
CA GLY A 395 23.54 -1.26 -18.67
C GLY A 395 22.66 -1.97 -19.70
N ILE A 396 21.68 -2.73 -19.21
CA ILE A 396 20.70 -3.46 -20.03
C ILE A 396 19.40 -2.67 -20.07
N TYR A 397 19.01 -2.25 -21.28
CA TYR A 397 17.66 -1.75 -21.53
C TYR A 397 16.75 -2.91 -21.92
N ASP A 398 15.84 -3.27 -21.02
CA ASP A 398 14.95 -4.41 -21.21
C ASP A 398 13.52 -3.97 -21.50
N ASN A 399 13.18 -3.95 -22.78
CA ASN A 399 11.84 -3.72 -23.30
C ASN A 399 11.15 -5.03 -23.75
N THR A 400 11.64 -6.18 -23.30
CA THR A 400 11.13 -7.49 -23.72
C THR A 400 9.95 -7.95 -22.86
N ALA A 401 9.15 -8.91 -23.35
CA ALA A 401 8.00 -9.42 -22.62
C ALA A 401 8.37 -10.17 -21.31
N ASP A 402 9.48 -10.89 -21.27
CA ASP A 402 9.87 -11.70 -20.13
C ASP A 402 10.54 -10.88 -19.02
N LEU A 403 9.79 -10.59 -17.95
CA LEU A 403 10.29 -9.94 -16.74
C LEU A 403 10.99 -10.89 -15.77
N HIS A 404 10.69 -12.20 -15.84
CA HIS A 404 11.15 -13.17 -14.86
C HIS A 404 12.65 -13.41 -14.94
N ARG A 405 13.25 -13.28 -16.13
CA ARG A 405 14.71 -13.28 -16.26
C ARG A 405 15.37 -12.18 -15.43
N ALA A 406 14.84 -10.96 -15.44
CA ALA A 406 15.45 -9.84 -14.73
C ALA A 406 15.31 -10.03 -13.20
N LEU A 407 14.15 -10.54 -12.75
CA LEU A 407 13.93 -10.90 -11.35
C LEU A 407 14.89 -12.02 -10.89
N ASN A 408 15.03 -13.10 -11.67
CA ASN A 408 15.83 -14.26 -11.31
C ASN A 408 17.34 -14.05 -11.43
N LEU A 409 17.80 -13.23 -12.39
CA LEU A 409 19.23 -13.01 -12.64
C LEU A 409 19.80 -11.80 -11.88
N SER A 410 18.97 -10.85 -11.47
CA SER A 410 19.46 -9.70 -10.68
C SER A 410 20.00 -10.10 -9.32
N SER A 411 20.97 -9.33 -8.81
CA SER A 411 21.52 -9.43 -7.46
C SER A 411 20.74 -8.59 -6.45
N ALA A 412 20.10 -7.50 -6.90
CA ALA A 412 19.21 -6.65 -6.10
C ALA A 412 18.11 -6.02 -6.95
N PHE A 413 17.06 -5.58 -6.28
CA PHE A 413 16.02 -4.73 -6.86
C PHE A 413 16.18 -3.28 -6.36
N TYR A 414 16.03 -2.33 -7.27
CA TYR A 414 15.89 -0.91 -6.97
C TYR A 414 14.77 -0.32 -7.84
N GLY A 415 14.05 0.70 -7.37
CA GLY A 415 13.07 1.43 -8.18
C GLY A 415 11.69 1.51 -7.56
N ASP A 416 10.66 1.68 -8.38
CA ASP A 416 9.33 2.07 -7.89
C ASP A 416 8.63 0.99 -7.06
N ALA A 417 7.77 1.43 -6.13
CA ALA A 417 6.83 0.56 -5.41
C ALA A 417 5.79 0.00 -6.38
N THR A 418 5.98 -1.25 -6.81
CA THR A 418 5.14 -1.89 -7.83
C THR A 418 4.81 -3.34 -7.48
N SER A 419 4.01 -3.99 -8.33
CA SER A 419 3.72 -5.42 -8.29
C SER A 419 4.96 -6.32 -8.41
N LEU A 420 6.11 -5.80 -8.84
CA LEU A 420 7.35 -6.56 -8.85
C LEU A 420 7.96 -6.71 -7.46
N VAL A 421 7.68 -5.82 -6.51
CA VAL A 421 8.28 -5.90 -5.17
C VAL A 421 7.78 -7.12 -4.40
N PRO A 422 6.47 -7.43 -4.31
CA PRO A 422 5.99 -8.66 -3.70
C PRO A 422 6.57 -9.91 -4.37
N MET A 423 6.72 -9.89 -5.70
CA MET A 423 7.34 -10.99 -6.46
C MET A 423 8.83 -11.14 -6.10
N TYR A 424 9.56 -10.04 -5.99
CA TYR A 424 10.97 -10.05 -5.64
C TYR A 424 11.21 -10.55 -4.20
N GLN A 425 10.27 -10.26 -3.29
CA GLN A 425 10.31 -10.73 -1.91
C GLN A 425 10.18 -12.25 -1.77
N CYS A 426 9.70 -12.96 -2.79
CA CYS A 426 9.73 -14.43 -2.82
C CYS A 426 11.13 -15.00 -3.08
N MET A 427 12.13 -14.16 -3.33
CA MET A 427 13.53 -14.57 -3.48
C MET A 427 14.39 -14.01 -2.33
N PRO A 428 15.47 -14.71 -1.93
CA PRO A 428 16.36 -14.26 -0.88
C PRO A 428 17.34 -13.21 -1.41
N LYS A 429 16.81 -12.08 -1.90
CA LYS A 429 17.58 -10.98 -2.49
C LYS A 429 17.17 -9.62 -1.91
N PRO A 430 18.13 -8.70 -1.71
CA PRO A 430 17.85 -7.37 -1.18
C PRO A 430 17.04 -6.53 -2.18
N LEU A 431 16.15 -5.70 -1.65
CA LEU A 431 15.37 -4.78 -2.47
C LEU A 431 15.24 -3.42 -1.80
N MET A 432 15.26 -2.37 -2.60
CA MET A 432 15.03 -1.00 -2.14
C MET A 432 14.05 -0.29 -3.06
N VAL A 433 13.01 0.26 -2.47
CA VAL A 433 12.06 1.12 -3.17
C VAL A 433 12.63 2.53 -3.24
N GLN A 434 12.69 3.13 -4.42
CA GLN A 434 13.23 4.48 -4.59
C GLN A 434 12.29 5.55 -4.03
N ASN A 435 12.85 6.69 -3.65
CA ASN A 435 12.08 7.86 -3.24
C ASN A 435 11.78 8.71 -4.47
N GLU A 436 10.50 8.95 -4.72
CA GLU A 436 10.01 9.77 -5.83
C GLU A 436 10.27 11.26 -5.60
N ASP A 437 10.34 11.69 -4.33
CA ASP A 437 10.65 13.06 -3.91
C ASP A 437 12.08 13.13 -3.38
N LEU A 438 12.92 13.98 -3.97
CA LEU A 438 14.28 14.29 -3.51
C LEU A 438 14.27 15.15 -2.22
N SER A 439 13.48 14.76 -1.21
CA SER A 439 13.31 15.52 0.03
C SER A 439 14.44 15.21 1.02
N ASP A 440 15.40 16.12 1.11
CA ASP A 440 16.58 16.05 1.98
C ASP A 440 16.31 16.57 3.41
N HIS A 441 15.11 16.37 3.96
CA HIS A 441 14.63 17.10 5.14
C HIS A 441 14.73 16.31 6.45
N LEU A 442 15.29 16.93 7.50
CA LEU A 442 15.27 16.42 8.88
C LEU A 442 14.05 16.98 9.63
N SER A 443 13.11 16.12 10.02
CA SER A 443 12.00 16.52 10.89
C SER A 443 12.46 16.61 12.34
N ILE A 444 12.76 17.82 12.81
CA ILE A 444 13.24 18.06 14.18
C ILE A 444 12.09 17.83 15.16
N GLY A 445 12.38 17.19 16.30
CA GLY A 445 11.42 16.85 17.36
C GLY A 445 11.71 17.50 18.70
N SER A 446 12.97 17.80 19.00
CA SER A 446 13.40 18.41 20.27
C SER A 446 14.71 19.15 20.10
N VAL A 447 14.91 20.25 20.83
CA VAL A 447 16.13 21.07 20.77
C VAL A 447 16.58 21.43 22.20
N CYS A 448 17.89 21.42 22.44
CA CYS A 448 18.56 21.99 23.59
C CYS A 448 19.52 23.08 23.10
N ASP A 449 19.26 24.32 23.50
CA ASP A 449 20.12 25.47 23.16
C ASP A 449 21.23 25.61 24.19
N THR A 450 22.44 25.79 23.69
CA THR A 450 23.65 26.04 24.46
C THR A 450 24.32 27.30 23.92
N GLU A 451 25.34 27.81 24.60
CA GLU A 451 26.00 29.05 24.17
C GLU A 451 26.48 29.00 22.71
N LYS A 452 27.06 27.86 22.28
CA LYS A 452 27.63 27.69 20.94
C LYS A 452 26.75 26.89 19.96
N TYR A 453 26.01 25.91 20.47
CA TYR A 453 25.36 24.90 19.63
C TYR A 453 23.89 24.71 19.97
N LEU A 454 23.09 24.31 18.98
CA LEU A 454 21.80 23.67 19.20
C LEU A 454 21.97 22.17 19.08
N TYR A 455 21.72 21.44 20.15
CA TYR A 455 21.63 19.99 20.12
C TYR A 455 20.19 19.59 19.83
N PHE A 456 19.95 18.66 18.92
CA PHE A 456 18.58 18.30 18.56
C PHE A 456 18.37 16.82 18.25
N LEU A 457 17.12 16.42 18.41
CA LEU A 457 16.58 15.10 18.08
C LEU A 457 15.56 15.23 16.96
N THR A 458 15.35 14.15 16.23
CA THR A 458 14.38 14.03 15.14
C THR A 458 13.11 13.31 15.57
N LEU A 459 12.01 13.53 14.82
CA LEU A 459 10.70 12.93 15.08
C LEU A 459 10.57 11.49 14.59
N HIS A 460 11.17 11.17 13.45
CA HIS A 460 10.93 9.91 12.74
C HIS A 460 12.19 9.04 12.64
N MET A 461 13.27 9.42 13.33
CA MET A 461 14.51 8.66 13.32
C MET A 461 15.28 8.78 14.66
N ASN A 462 16.07 7.75 14.94
CA ASN A 462 17.10 7.70 15.96
C ASN A 462 18.33 8.48 15.50
N GLY A 463 18.27 9.79 15.60
CA GLY A 463 19.40 10.65 15.29
C GLY A 463 19.59 11.72 16.36
N PHE A 464 20.83 11.85 16.82
CA PHE A 464 21.28 12.94 17.66
C PHE A 464 22.19 13.85 16.83
N PHE A 465 21.85 15.14 16.78
CA PHE A 465 22.51 16.11 15.92
C PHE A 465 22.92 17.36 16.69
N ARG A 466 23.85 18.10 16.10
CA ARG A 466 24.33 19.39 16.59
C ARG A 466 24.37 20.39 15.44
N LEU A 467 23.79 21.56 15.65
CA LEU A 467 23.90 22.72 14.77
C LEU A 467 24.83 23.75 15.41
N ASP A 468 25.80 24.26 14.66
CA ASP A 468 26.64 25.39 15.07
C ASP A 468 25.90 26.72 14.81
N LYS A 469 25.61 27.48 15.86
CA LYS A 469 24.77 28.70 15.79
C LYS A 469 25.40 29.83 14.95
N LYS A 470 26.71 29.77 14.68
CA LYS A 470 27.42 30.79 13.90
C LYS A 470 27.46 30.43 12.42
N THR A 471 27.68 29.15 12.11
CA THR A 471 27.87 28.67 10.74
C THR A 471 26.63 28.04 10.14
N TRP A 472 25.62 27.71 10.97
CA TRP A 472 24.41 26.97 10.60
C TRP A 472 24.65 25.57 10.04
N ASN A 473 25.88 25.07 10.17
CA ASN A 473 26.22 23.72 9.79
C ASN A 473 25.67 22.71 10.80
N VAL A 474 25.04 21.67 10.26
CA VAL A 474 24.58 20.52 11.05
C VAL A 474 25.57 19.36 10.93
N GLU A 475 25.86 18.79 12.09
CA GLU A 475 26.68 17.61 12.29
C GLU A 475 25.87 16.51 12.97
N HIS A 476 26.02 15.29 12.49
CA HIS A 476 25.48 14.10 13.14
C HIS A 476 26.41 13.67 14.27
N MET A 477 25.89 13.69 15.50
CA MET A 477 26.65 13.40 16.72
C MET A 477 26.61 11.92 17.09
N GLY A 478 25.68 11.14 16.52
CA GLY A 478 25.55 9.71 16.72
C GLY A 478 24.10 9.24 16.81
N ASN A 479 23.94 7.94 17.02
CA ASN A 479 22.65 7.29 17.25
C ASN A 479 22.66 6.65 18.65
N PHE A 480 21.49 6.45 19.24
CA PHE A 480 21.37 5.70 20.47
C PHE A 480 21.47 4.20 20.14
N VAL A 481 22.58 3.56 20.55
CA VAL A 481 23.04 2.25 20.05
C VAL A 481 22.04 1.11 20.23
N ASN A 482 21.22 1.17 21.28
CA ASN A 482 20.27 0.12 21.64
C ASN A 482 18.85 0.36 21.09
N GLU A 483 18.65 1.40 20.26
CA GLU A 483 17.33 1.84 19.82
C GLU A 483 17.13 1.70 18.31
N LYS A 484 15.88 1.47 17.89
CA LYS A 484 15.50 1.30 16.47
C LYS A 484 15.85 2.54 15.66
N MET A 485 16.28 2.38 14.40
CA MET A 485 16.67 3.50 13.55
C MET A 485 15.49 4.39 13.14
N LEU A 486 14.39 3.80 12.70
CA LEU A 486 13.15 4.53 12.43
C LEU A 486 12.17 4.20 13.54
N ASP A 487 11.78 5.24 14.28
CA ASP A 487 10.74 5.16 15.29
C ASP A 487 10.20 6.57 15.53
N TRP A 488 8.94 6.65 15.94
CA TRP A 488 8.35 7.91 16.34
C TRP A 488 8.92 8.35 17.70
N ARG A 489 9.81 9.35 17.66
CA ARG A 489 10.51 9.94 18.80
C ARG A 489 11.14 8.89 19.70
N VAL A 490 12.42 8.57 19.47
CA VAL A 490 13.18 7.67 20.36
C VAL A 490 13.33 8.29 21.75
N TYR A 491 13.75 9.55 21.79
CA TYR A 491 13.82 10.39 22.99
C TYR A 491 12.96 11.64 22.81
N HIS A 492 12.29 12.10 23.87
CA HIS A 492 11.37 13.23 23.80
C HIS A 492 12.06 14.58 23.98
N SER A 493 12.94 14.68 24.98
CA SER A 493 13.59 15.94 25.38
C SER A 493 15.07 15.75 25.68
N ILE A 494 15.85 16.80 25.45
CA ILE A 494 17.26 16.90 25.84
C ILE A 494 17.37 17.90 26.99
N HIS A 495 18.10 17.55 28.04
CA HIS A 495 18.42 18.45 29.16
C HIS A 495 19.93 18.52 29.37
N GLN A 496 20.50 19.73 29.45
CA GLN A 496 21.91 19.90 29.74
C GLN A 496 22.12 20.20 31.23
N SER A 497 23.02 19.45 31.87
CA SER A 497 23.59 19.83 33.17
C SER A 497 25.11 19.67 33.12
N GLY A 498 25.82 20.79 33.30
CA GLY A 498 27.26 20.88 33.09
C GLY A 498 27.70 20.43 31.69
N ASN A 499 28.59 19.45 31.64
CA ASN A 499 29.13 18.88 30.39
C ASN A 499 28.37 17.64 29.90
N LYS A 500 27.20 17.34 30.48
CA LYS A 500 26.39 16.18 30.12
C LYS A 500 25.06 16.61 29.52
N LEU A 501 24.62 15.89 28.50
CA LEU A 501 23.27 15.95 27.96
C LEU A 501 22.53 14.69 28.39
N TYR A 502 21.34 14.86 28.95
CA TYR A 502 20.45 13.80 29.39
C TYR A 502 19.25 13.74 28.48
N PHE A 503 18.85 12.54 28.07
CA PHE A 503 17.79 12.34 27.10
C PHE A 503 16.61 11.61 27.74
N SER A 504 15.41 12.17 27.60
CA SER A 504 14.18 11.63 28.17
C SER A 504 13.62 10.51 27.31
N PRO A 505 13.56 9.25 27.77
CA PRO A 505 13.11 8.14 26.94
C PRO A 505 11.65 8.32 26.50
N HIS A 506 11.38 8.20 25.20
CA HIS A 506 10.01 8.14 24.70
C HIS A 506 9.69 6.70 24.31
N SER A 507 10.16 6.25 23.14
CA SER A 507 10.14 4.81 22.83
C SER A 507 11.36 4.05 23.37
N ALA A 508 12.44 4.77 23.71
CA ALA A 508 13.70 4.20 24.19
C ALA A 508 13.59 3.37 25.47
N ALA A 509 14.44 2.35 25.60
CA ALA A 509 14.44 1.42 26.73
C ALA A 509 15.15 1.98 27.98
N ALA A 510 16.10 2.88 27.79
CA ALA A 510 16.97 3.41 28.86
C ALA A 510 17.14 4.93 28.76
N ILE A 511 17.48 5.57 29.88
CA ILE A 511 17.94 6.97 29.90
C ILE A 511 19.31 7.00 29.24
N ALA A 512 19.49 7.84 28.22
CA ALA A 512 20.79 8.09 27.64
C ALA A 512 21.43 9.34 28.27
N ILE A 513 22.74 9.29 28.39
CA ILE A 513 23.59 10.40 28.83
C ILE A 513 24.72 10.53 27.82
N TYR A 514 24.94 11.75 27.31
CA TYR A 514 26.04 12.05 26.42
C TYR A 514 27.01 13.00 27.11
N ASP A 515 28.26 12.57 27.24
CA ASP A 515 29.35 13.41 27.74
C ASP A 515 29.91 14.25 26.57
N ILE A 516 29.68 15.56 26.61
CA ILE A 516 30.09 16.50 25.56
C ILE A 516 31.62 16.52 25.39
N THR A 517 32.38 16.33 26.47
CA THR A 517 33.84 16.40 26.45
C THR A 517 34.49 15.13 25.90
N LYS A 518 33.93 13.96 26.26
CA LYS A 518 34.44 12.66 25.82
C LYS A 518 33.84 12.19 24.51
N SER A 519 32.71 12.78 24.10
CA SER A 519 31.90 12.33 22.97
C SER A 519 31.46 10.86 23.09
N THR A 520 30.98 10.49 24.28
CA THR A 520 30.58 9.11 24.61
C THR A 520 29.18 9.06 25.19
N PHE A 521 28.44 7.99 24.86
CA PHE A 521 27.16 7.66 25.48
C PHE A 521 27.32 6.75 26.69
N GLU A 522 26.50 6.99 27.71
CA GLU A 522 26.23 6.13 28.85
C GLU A 522 24.71 5.89 28.91
N TYR A 523 24.30 4.71 29.37
CA TYR A 523 22.89 4.33 29.48
C TYR A 523 22.56 3.89 30.89
N ILE A 524 21.42 4.33 31.41
CA ILE A 524 20.89 3.95 32.71
C ILE A 524 19.53 3.29 32.48
N ASP A 525 19.42 2.03 32.89
CA ASP A 525 18.18 1.27 32.78
C ASP A 525 17.06 1.97 33.55
N LEU A 526 15.86 1.96 32.97
CA LEU A 526 14.68 2.43 33.69
C LEU A 526 14.36 1.48 34.84
N PRO A 527 14.10 1.99 36.05
CA PRO A 527 13.60 1.15 37.14
C PRO A 527 12.25 0.51 36.72
N THR A 528 11.83 -0.62 37.30
CA THR A 528 10.55 -1.25 36.92
C THR A 528 9.39 -0.65 37.72
N PRO A 529 8.31 -0.16 37.07
CA PRO A 529 7.18 0.41 37.79
C PRO A 529 6.27 -0.70 38.37
N LYS A 530 5.44 -0.35 39.36
CA LYS A 530 4.47 -1.29 39.95
C LYS A 530 3.36 -1.69 38.97
N GLU A 531 2.92 -0.75 38.13
CA GLU A 531 1.89 -0.97 37.11
C GLU A 531 2.55 -1.24 35.77
N MET A 532 2.34 -2.44 35.21
CA MET A 532 3.00 -2.89 33.98
C MET A 532 2.19 -2.61 32.71
N ASN A 533 0.93 -2.19 32.85
CA ASN A 533 0.05 -1.92 31.71
C ASN A 533 0.12 -0.43 31.33
N TYR A 534 1.05 -0.08 30.45
CA TYR A 534 1.19 1.26 29.91
C TYR A 534 1.75 1.23 28.48
N ASN A 535 1.62 2.35 27.77
CA ASN A 535 2.21 2.48 26.44
C ASN A 535 3.75 2.62 26.54
N VAL A 536 4.45 1.51 26.30
CA VAL A 536 5.91 1.45 26.30
C VAL A 536 6.55 2.27 25.18
N HIS A 537 5.80 2.73 24.19
CA HIS A 537 6.33 3.53 23.08
C HIS A 537 6.31 5.04 23.34
N SER A 538 5.78 5.51 24.48
CA SER A 538 5.61 6.93 24.80
C SER A 538 5.85 7.24 26.29
N LYS A 539 7.01 6.88 26.85
CA LYS A 539 7.22 6.85 28.31
C LYS A 539 7.19 8.23 28.98
N PHE A 540 8.08 9.14 28.59
CA PHE A 540 8.28 10.43 29.25
C PHE A 540 8.13 11.61 28.29
N SER A 541 7.72 12.77 28.80
CA SER A 541 7.51 14.02 28.04
C SER A 541 8.59 15.07 28.30
N LYS A 542 9.22 15.09 29.48
CA LYS A 542 10.16 16.16 29.87
C LYS A 542 11.16 15.71 30.94
N ILE A 543 12.24 16.47 31.11
CA ILE A 543 13.17 16.40 32.25
C ILE A 543 13.11 17.71 33.02
N ILE A 544 13.09 17.64 34.36
CA ILE A 544 13.20 18.79 35.27
C ILE A 544 14.40 18.56 36.18
N GLU A 545 15.35 19.51 36.22
CA GLU A 545 16.48 19.50 37.14
C GLU A 545 16.16 20.30 38.39
N CYS A 546 16.28 19.68 39.56
CA CYS A 546 16.20 20.36 40.85
C CYS A 546 16.86 19.53 41.96
N GLU A 547 17.31 20.19 43.03
CA GLU A 547 17.91 19.53 44.21
C GLU A 547 19.03 18.53 43.87
N GLY A 548 19.84 18.80 42.83
CA GLY A 548 20.94 17.92 42.40
C GLY A 548 20.50 16.62 41.70
N SER A 549 19.22 16.51 41.33
CA SER A 549 18.66 15.35 40.64
C SER A 549 17.88 15.75 39.37
N LEU A 550 17.68 14.80 38.48
CA LEU A 550 16.82 14.93 37.31
C LEU A 550 15.54 14.14 37.50
N TYR A 551 14.41 14.75 37.18
CA TYR A 551 13.07 14.15 37.28
C TYR A 551 12.47 14.01 35.89
N PHE A 552 12.22 12.77 35.49
CA PHE A 552 11.64 12.43 34.19
C PHE A 552 10.11 12.40 34.32
N ILE A 553 9.46 13.33 33.63
CA ILE A 553 8.02 13.57 33.75
C ILE A 553 7.26 12.57 32.89
N PRO A 554 6.35 11.78 33.49
CA PRO A 554 5.72 10.67 32.79
C PRO A 554 4.61 11.13 31.85
N LEU A 555 4.69 10.64 30.61
CA LEU A 555 3.62 10.72 29.64
C LEU A 555 2.73 9.48 29.74
N TYR A 556 3.26 8.28 29.56
CA TYR A 556 2.54 7.02 29.83
C TYR A 556 3.19 6.16 30.90
N TYR A 557 4.44 6.46 31.27
CA TYR A 557 5.14 5.68 32.28
C TYR A 557 4.50 5.87 33.68
N PRO A 558 4.12 4.82 34.41
CA PRO A 558 3.35 4.96 35.66
C PRO A 558 4.27 5.25 36.86
N GLY A 559 4.96 6.39 36.82
CA GLY A 559 5.84 6.87 37.89
C GLY A 559 6.76 8.00 37.41
N ILE A 560 7.20 8.87 38.32
CA ILE A 560 8.28 9.81 38.04
C ILE A 560 9.59 9.10 38.33
N VAL A 561 10.49 9.07 37.36
CA VAL A 561 11.84 8.55 37.57
C VAL A 561 12.73 9.69 38.02
N LYS A 562 13.30 9.57 39.21
CA LYS A 562 14.35 10.45 39.72
C LYS A 562 15.71 9.81 39.42
N LEU A 563 16.63 10.59 38.88
CA LEU A 563 18.01 10.21 38.66
C LEU A 563 18.92 11.13 39.50
N ASN A 564 19.68 10.55 40.42
CA ASN A 564 20.72 11.28 41.14
C ASN A 564 21.93 11.50 40.22
N MET A 565 22.36 12.75 40.07
CA MET A 565 23.45 13.08 39.14
C MET A 565 24.86 12.78 39.70
N GLU A 566 25.01 12.54 41.00
CA GLU A 566 26.29 12.22 41.63
C GLU A 566 26.69 10.76 41.45
N ASP A 567 25.76 9.83 41.65
CA ASP A 567 26.01 8.38 41.64
C ASP A 567 25.21 7.59 40.59
N ASN A 568 24.43 8.28 39.75
CA ASN A 568 23.56 7.71 38.72
C ASN A 568 22.47 6.76 39.27
N SER A 569 22.18 6.79 40.58
CA SER A 569 21.11 5.97 41.16
C SER A 569 19.72 6.47 40.76
N THR A 570 18.80 5.53 40.54
CA THR A 570 17.42 5.82 40.14
C THR A 570 16.41 5.47 41.21
N GLU A 571 15.38 6.28 41.35
CA GLU A 571 14.24 6.08 42.26
C GLU A 571 12.92 6.34 41.52
N ILE A 572 11.86 5.57 41.83
CA ILE A 572 10.51 5.82 41.33
C ILE A 572 9.68 6.51 42.41
N ILE A 573 9.00 7.58 42.03
CA ILE A 573 7.94 8.25 42.81
C ILE A 573 6.60 7.94 42.13
N ASP A 574 5.79 7.08 42.74
CA ASP A 574 4.55 6.52 42.17
C ASP A 574 3.32 6.65 43.08
N GLU A 575 3.45 7.31 44.23
CA GLU A 575 2.37 7.49 45.21
C GLU A 575 1.15 8.24 44.63
N TRP A 576 1.35 9.04 43.58
CA TRP A 576 0.31 9.79 42.88
C TRP A 576 -0.50 8.95 41.89
N VAL A 577 0.00 7.79 41.42
CA VAL A 577 -0.62 7.05 40.30
C VAL A 577 -2.05 6.58 40.62
N ALA A 578 -2.30 6.18 41.86
CA ALA A 578 -3.62 5.70 42.26
C ALA A 578 -4.69 6.81 42.21
N SER A 579 -4.33 8.05 42.56
CA SER A 579 -5.27 9.17 42.60
C SER A 579 -5.64 9.71 41.22
N THR A 580 -4.89 9.36 40.17
CA THR A 580 -5.21 9.83 38.80
C THR A 580 -6.27 8.99 38.11
N LYS A 581 -6.52 7.75 38.56
CA LYS A 581 -7.45 6.80 37.91
C LYS A 581 -8.90 7.30 37.87
N GLU A 582 -9.26 8.20 38.79
CA GLU A 582 -10.62 8.75 38.89
C GLU A 582 -10.84 9.96 37.97
N ILE A 583 -9.77 10.60 37.47
CA ILE A 583 -9.84 11.89 36.77
C ILE A 583 -9.20 11.89 35.38
N SER A 584 -8.34 10.92 35.07
CA SER A 584 -7.57 10.87 33.82
C SER A 584 -7.88 9.60 33.02
N ASN A 585 -7.90 9.74 31.70
CA ASN A 585 -8.01 8.59 30.80
C ASN A 585 -6.60 8.04 30.50
N LEU A 586 -6.22 6.95 31.17
CA LEU A 586 -4.89 6.35 31.06
C LEU A 586 -4.47 5.99 29.62
N ASP A 587 -5.42 5.74 28.73
CA ASP A 587 -5.15 5.48 27.30
C ASP A 587 -4.64 6.72 26.55
N MET A 588 -4.76 7.91 27.15
CA MET A 588 -4.32 9.20 26.61
C MET A 588 -3.10 9.79 27.35
N GLY A 589 -2.53 9.05 28.33
CA GLY A 589 -1.37 9.47 29.13
C GLY A 589 -1.71 10.25 30.40
N TYR A 590 -0.68 10.66 31.15
CA TYR A 590 -0.75 11.38 32.42
C TYR A 590 -0.45 12.86 32.22
N PHE A 591 0.83 13.22 32.06
CA PHE A 591 1.29 14.60 32.07
C PHE A 591 1.95 14.99 30.76
N SER A 592 1.53 16.13 30.24
CA SER A 592 2.16 16.78 29.10
C SER A 592 3.45 17.51 29.48
N ASN A 593 3.47 18.11 30.67
CA ASN A 593 4.53 19.02 31.10
C ASN A 593 4.55 19.22 32.63
N GLY A 594 5.52 19.99 33.13
CA GLY A 594 5.67 20.32 34.54
C GLY A 594 6.72 21.41 34.82
N VAL A 595 6.68 21.92 36.05
CA VAL A 595 7.60 22.91 36.63
C VAL A 595 8.03 22.51 38.04
N TYR A 596 9.18 23.03 38.47
CA TYR A 596 9.63 22.95 39.87
C TYR A 596 9.32 24.27 40.58
N ASP A 597 8.56 24.21 41.67
CA ASP A 597 8.32 25.35 42.55
C ASP A 597 9.33 25.34 43.70
N GLU A 598 10.39 26.13 43.56
CA GLU A 598 11.46 26.24 44.56
C GLU A 598 10.97 26.67 45.94
N ARG A 599 9.94 27.53 46.01
CA ARG A 599 9.42 28.04 47.29
C ARG A 599 8.75 26.92 48.08
N ARG A 600 8.17 25.95 47.38
CA ARG A 600 7.43 24.83 47.96
C ARG A 600 8.25 23.53 48.03
N GLY A 601 9.34 23.43 47.28
CA GLY A 601 10.09 22.19 47.14
C GLY A 601 9.26 21.10 46.45
N SER A 602 8.42 21.50 45.49
CA SER A 602 7.43 20.62 44.86
C SER A 602 7.53 20.64 43.34
N LEU A 603 7.33 19.48 42.71
CA LEU A 603 7.00 19.41 41.28
C LEU A 603 5.52 19.68 41.09
N VAL A 604 5.18 20.49 40.10
CA VAL A 604 3.79 20.76 39.71
C VAL A 604 3.61 20.34 38.25
N LEU A 605 2.79 19.31 38.03
CA LEU A 605 2.64 18.63 36.75
C LEU A 605 1.25 18.88 36.18
N SER A 606 1.19 19.22 34.90
CA SER A 606 -0.08 19.50 34.21
C SER A 606 -0.58 18.25 33.49
N PHE A 607 -1.83 17.86 33.75
CA PHE A 607 -2.44 16.71 33.09
C PHE A 607 -2.66 16.99 31.61
N MET A 608 -2.53 15.97 30.75
CA MET A 608 -2.84 16.07 29.31
C MET A 608 -4.35 15.93 29.04
N ASN A 609 -5.06 15.23 29.91
CA ASN A 609 -6.41 14.71 29.69
C ASN A 609 -7.33 14.94 30.90
N ALA A 610 -6.99 15.89 31.76
CA ALA A 610 -7.80 16.31 32.89
C ALA A 610 -7.55 17.78 33.18
N ASP A 611 -8.59 18.50 33.56
CA ASP A 611 -8.52 19.90 33.97
C ASP A 611 -7.98 20.02 35.41
N ALA A 612 -6.73 19.60 35.60
CA ALA A 612 -6.10 19.46 36.90
C ALA A 612 -4.57 19.65 36.84
N VAL A 613 -3.98 19.86 38.02
CA VAL A 613 -2.53 19.78 38.25
C VAL A 613 -2.20 18.90 39.45
N MET A 614 -1.11 18.15 39.35
CA MET A 614 -0.57 17.34 40.43
C MET A 614 0.63 18.04 41.07
N GLU A 615 0.53 18.37 42.36
CA GLU A 615 1.66 18.85 43.16
C GLU A 615 2.28 17.66 43.91
N ILE A 616 3.61 17.55 43.87
CA ILE A 616 4.37 16.46 44.49
C ILE A 616 5.53 17.08 45.26
N ASN A 617 5.45 17.02 46.58
CA ASN A 617 6.51 17.52 47.44
C ASN A 617 7.69 16.54 47.44
N LEU A 618 8.88 17.02 47.08
CA LEU A 618 10.06 16.16 46.87
C LEU A 618 10.67 15.67 48.18
N SER A 619 10.50 16.41 49.28
CA SER A 619 11.10 16.07 50.58
C SER A 619 10.40 14.91 51.30
N ASN A 620 9.07 14.84 51.19
CA ASN A 620 8.25 13.87 51.91
C ASN A 620 7.38 12.98 51.00
N LYS A 621 7.46 13.18 49.67
CA LYS A 621 6.72 12.46 48.62
C LYS A 621 5.20 12.55 48.73
N THR A 622 4.69 13.53 49.48
CA THR A 622 3.25 13.77 49.56
C THR A 622 2.75 14.38 48.25
N THR A 623 1.57 13.94 47.84
CA THR A 623 0.97 14.32 46.55
C THR A 623 -0.34 15.04 46.81
N LYS A 624 -0.58 16.16 46.14
CA LYS A 624 -1.82 16.92 46.19
C LYS A 624 -2.37 17.11 44.78
N LEU A 625 -3.54 16.51 44.53
CA LEU A 625 -4.29 16.72 43.31
C LEU A 625 -5.13 18.00 43.44
N ASN A 626 -4.94 18.96 42.53
CA ASN A 626 -5.72 20.19 42.46
C ASN A 626 -6.57 20.14 41.18
N ILE A 627 -7.89 20.01 41.33
CA ILE A 627 -8.85 20.03 40.23
C ILE A 627 -9.19 21.49 39.93
N LEU A 628 -8.93 21.93 38.70
CA LEU A 628 -9.09 23.32 38.27
C LEU A 628 -10.44 23.56 37.59
N GLY A 629 -11.02 22.51 37.01
CA GLY A 629 -12.33 22.54 36.37
C GLY A 629 -12.85 21.13 36.06
N ASN A 630 -13.80 21.05 35.13
CA ASN A 630 -14.48 19.79 34.75
C ASN A 630 -14.28 19.43 33.27
N ASP A 631 -13.35 20.09 32.58
CA ASP A 631 -13.11 19.83 31.17
C ASP A 631 -12.39 18.50 30.94
N LYS A 632 -12.73 17.86 29.81
CA LYS A 632 -12.27 16.51 29.46
C LYS A 632 -10.81 16.45 29.00
N TYR A 633 -10.22 17.59 28.69
CA TYR A 633 -8.85 17.69 28.20
C TYR A 633 -8.08 18.69 29.05
N GLY A 634 -6.79 18.39 29.25
CA GLY A 634 -5.95 19.19 30.12
C GLY A 634 -5.16 20.23 29.36
N TYR A 635 -3.86 20.26 29.64
CA TYR A 635 -2.99 21.36 29.32
C TYR A 635 -1.79 20.89 28.50
N ALA A 636 -1.28 21.74 27.61
CA ALA A 636 -0.08 21.47 26.80
C ALA A 636 1.21 21.87 27.54
N ASP A 637 1.15 22.92 28.36
CA ASP A 637 2.31 23.48 29.04
C ASP A 637 1.91 24.23 30.32
N ILE A 638 2.90 24.45 31.20
CA ILE A 638 2.78 25.12 32.48
C ILE A 638 4.04 25.95 32.79
N VAL A 639 3.85 27.19 33.28
CA VAL A 639 4.94 28.08 33.72
C VAL A 639 4.58 28.78 35.04
N ILE A 640 5.58 29.12 35.85
CA ILE A 640 5.39 29.84 37.12
C ILE A 640 5.69 31.32 36.89
N ILE A 641 4.74 32.20 37.23
CA ILE A 641 4.92 33.66 37.15
C ILE A 641 4.33 34.31 38.38
N ASN A 642 5.15 35.05 39.14
CA ASN A 642 4.74 35.75 40.36
C ASN A 642 4.00 34.85 41.37
N GLY A 643 4.35 33.56 41.44
CA GLY A 643 3.70 32.58 42.33
C GLY A 643 2.39 31.97 41.82
N HIS A 644 1.96 32.32 40.60
CA HIS A 644 0.82 31.70 39.93
C HIS A 644 1.31 30.69 38.89
N TYR A 645 0.59 29.58 38.76
CA TYR A 645 0.78 28.61 37.68
C TYR A 645 -0.06 29.02 36.48
N TRP A 646 0.60 29.34 35.38
CA TRP A 646 -0.03 29.67 34.11
C TRP A 646 0.00 28.45 33.21
N LEU A 647 -1.18 28.01 32.78
CA LEU A 647 -1.41 26.79 32.02
C LEU A 647 -2.01 27.11 30.66
N LEU A 648 -1.58 26.36 29.64
CA LEU A 648 -2.09 26.46 28.27
C LEU A 648 -3.02 25.29 27.95
N SER A 649 -4.31 25.54 27.69
CA SER A 649 -5.27 24.48 27.42
C SER A 649 -5.07 23.82 26.04
N LEU A 650 -5.38 22.52 25.93
CA LEU A 650 -5.25 21.74 24.71
C LEU A 650 -6.42 21.88 23.72
N GLU A 651 -7.68 21.96 24.16
CA GLU A 651 -8.86 21.93 23.25
C GLU A 651 -9.58 23.28 23.11
N SER A 652 -9.78 23.99 24.23
CA SER A 652 -10.36 25.33 24.25
C SER A 652 -9.23 26.34 24.38
N PRO A 653 -8.89 27.14 23.36
CA PRO A 653 -7.72 28.01 23.37
C PRO A 653 -7.88 29.08 24.46
N ARG A 654 -7.34 28.79 25.65
CA ARG A 654 -7.36 29.64 26.84
C ARG A 654 -6.08 29.49 27.64
N LEU A 655 -5.75 30.54 28.36
CA LEU A 655 -4.80 30.49 29.46
C LEU A 655 -5.56 30.34 30.78
N VAL A 656 -5.05 29.51 31.67
CA VAL A 656 -5.56 29.37 33.03
C VAL A 656 -4.48 29.81 34.00
N SER A 657 -4.80 30.75 34.88
CA SER A 657 -3.93 31.17 35.99
C SER A 657 -4.46 30.55 37.27
N PHE A 658 -3.65 29.72 37.92
CA PHE A 658 -3.98 29.06 39.18
C PHE A 658 -3.08 29.56 40.30
N ASN A 659 -3.68 30.07 41.37
CA ASN A 659 -2.99 30.43 42.60
C ASN A 659 -3.21 29.34 43.65
N ILE A 660 -2.12 28.68 44.03
CA ILE A 660 -2.16 27.55 44.95
C ILE A 660 -2.26 27.95 46.43
N GLU A 661 -1.99 29.21 46.76
CA GLU A 661 -2.07 29.70 48.14
C GLU A 661 -3.52 29.86 48.61
N ASP A 662 -4.40 30.32 47.71
CA ASP A 662 -5.81 30.60 47.99
C ASP A 662 -6.79 29.74 47.18
N ASP A 663 -6.27 28.80 46.39
CA ASP A 663 -7.03 27.87 45.55
C ASP A 663 -7.94 28.59 44.53
N THR A 664 -7.43 29.69 43.96
CA THR A 664 -8.17 30.49 42.97
C THR A 664 -7.71 30.24 41.55
N THR A 665 -8.68 30.08 40.66
CA THR A 665 -8.46 29.83 39.22
C THR A 665 -9.11 30.93 38.39
N LEU A 666 -8.37 31.49 37.44
CA LEU A 666 -8.85 32.49 36.48
C LEU A 666 -8.60 32.00 35.06
N GLU A 667 -9.62 32.10 34.20
CA GLU A 667 -9.52 31.73 32.79
C GLU A 667 -9.50 32.95 31.88
N TYR A 668 -8.63 32.92 30.88
CA TYR A 668 -8.50 33.95 29.86
C TYR A 668 -8.67 33.31 28.48
N LYS A 669 -9.86 33.42 27.88
CA LYS A 669 -10.13 32.88 26.53
C LYS A 669 -9.41 33.67 25.45
N ILE A 670 -8.78 32.97 24.52
CA ILE A 670 -8.08 33.58 23.38
C ILE A 670 -9.13 34.04 22.36
N ASN A 671 -9.42 35.34 22.36
CA ASN A 671 -10.43 35.95 21.50
C ASN A 671 -9.76 36.74 20.34
N LEU A 672 -9.05 36.04 19.46
CA LEU A 672 -8.47 36.63 18.25
C LEU A 672 -9.15 36.07 17.00
N GLU A 673 -9.32 36.92 15.98
CA GLU A 673 -9.85 36.50 14.68
C GLU A 673 -8.96 35.43 14.05
N GLY A 674 -9.56 34.34 13.57
CA GLY A 674 -8.84 33.22 12.93
C GLY A 674 -8.43 32.07 13.86
N ILE A 675 -8.71 32.17 15.17
CA ILE A 675 -8.49 31.09 16.15
C ILE A 675 -9.83 30.38 16.45
N PRO A 676 -10.03 29.13 16.00
CA PRO A 676 -11.24 28.37 16.32
C PRO A 676 -11.39 28.10 17.82
N ALA A 677 -12.61 28.21 18.33
CA ALA A 677 -12.89 27.99 19.76
C ALA A 677 -12.77 26.53 20.22
N ASP A 678 -12.97 25.56 19.31
CA ASP A 678 -13.11 24.14 19.67
C ASP A 678 -12.09 23.26 18.92
N ARG A 679 -10.83 23.68 18.86
CA ARG A 679 -9.78 22.95 18.14
C ARG A 679 -8.66 22.51 19.08
N PHE A 680 -8.39 21.19 19.04
CA PHE A 680 -7.31 20.54 19.77
C PHE A 680 -5.92 20.96 19.26
N GLY A 681 -4.97 21.17 20.18
CA GLY A 681 -3.55 21.30 19.90
C GLY A 681 -3.12 22.57 19.17
N GLN A 682 -3.87 23.68 19.31
CA GLN A 682 -3.57 24.93 18.57
C GLN A 682 -2.21 25.54 18.92
N PHE A 683 -1.82 25.45 20.18
CA PHE A 683 -0.57 25.94 20.72
C PHE A 683 0.10 24.84 21.54
N GLN A 684 1.43 24.79 21.52
CA GLN A 684 2.21 23.71 22.13
C GLN A 684 3.04 24.13 23.35
N LYS A 685 3.31 25.43 23.53
CA LYS A 685 4.23 25.90 24.57
C LYS A 685 3.99 27.34 24.99
N LEU A 686 4.35 27.65 26.24
CA LEU A 686 4.39 28.96 26.84
C LEU A 686 5.83 29.41 27.05
N LEU A 687 6.12 30.65 26.66
CA LEU A 687 7.37 31.32 27.02
C LEU A 687 7.03 32.64 27.70
N PHE A 688 7.56 32.82 28.91
CA PHE A 688 7.44 34.09 29.62
C PHE A 688 8.70 34.93 29.37
N SER A 689 8.51 36.14 28.84
CA SER A 689 9.57 37.14 28.71
C SER A 689 9.03 38.52 29.12
N GLU A 690 9.80 39.20 29.98
CA GLU A 690 9.47 40.47 30.63
C GLU A 690 8.13 40.47 31.38
N LYS A 691 7.03 40.78 30.67
CA LYS A 691 5.65 40.89 31.18
C LYS A 691 4.64 40.28 30.21
N THR A 692 5.12 39.43 29.30
CA THR A 692 4.35 38.90 28.19
C THR A 692 4.52 37.38 28.14
N LEU A 693 3.41 36.69 27.99
CA LEU A 693 3.37 35.26 27.69
C LEU A 693 3.25 35.06 26.18
N TYR A 694 4.18 34.34 25.58
CA TYR A 694 4.14 33.93 24.19
C TYR A 694 3.61 32.51 24.08
N LEU A 695 2.58 32.32 23.26
CA LEU A 695 1.92 31.06 22.98
C LEU A 695 2.43 30.57 21.63
N VAL A 696 3.30 29.56 21.69
CA VAL A 696 3.98 29.02 20.50
C VAL A 696 3.00 28.17 19.70
N PRO A 697 2.80 28.47 18.40
CA PRO A 697 1.83 27.77 17.58
C PRO A 697 2.25 26.32 17.31
N ALA A 698 1.24 25.45 17.20
CA ALA A 698 1.38 24.11 16.63
C ALA A 698 0.44 23.97 15.43
N ASP A 699 -0.87 24.03 15.66
CA ASP A 699 -1.92 24.02 14.63
C ASP A 699 -2.42 25.43 14.25
N SER A 700 -2.06 26.45 15.01
CA SER A 700 -2.23 27.87 14.64
C SER A 700 -1.19 28.31 13.62
N GLN A 701 -1.55 29.27 12.76
CA GLN A 701 -0.65 29.85 11.77
C GLN A 701 0.34 30.84 12.40
N GLN A 702 -0.10 31.58 13.41
CA GLN A 702 0.66 32.67 14.01
C GLN A 702 0.85 32.48 15.50
N MET A 703 1.97 33.02 15.99
CA MET A 703 2.27 33.11 17.41
C MET A 703 1.43 34.22 18.06
N VAL A 704 0.94 33.92 19.26
CA VAL A 704 0.10 34.84 20.04
C VAL A 704 0.88 35.30 21.26
N LYS A 705 0.70 36.56 21.65
CA LYS A 705 1.21 37.10 22.90
C LYS A 705 0.07 37.56 23.81
N PHE A 706 0.20 37.28 25.10
CA PHE A 706 -0.70 37.67 26.16
C PHE A 706 0.02 38.61 27.13
N ASN A 707 -0.52 39.82 27.28
CA ASN A 707 0.09 40.84 28.12
C ASN A 707 -0.47 40.76 29.55
N LEU A 708 0.40 40.51 30.53
CA LEU A 708 0.00 40.31 31.93
C LEU A 708 -0.44 41.60 32.65
N LYS A 709 -0.23 42.78 32.06
CA LYS A 709 -0.61 44.07 32.67
C LYS A 709 -2.07 44.43 32.40
N ASN A 710 -2.56 44.16 31.20
CA ASN A 710 -3.91 44.52 30.76
C ASN A 710 -4.76 43.30 30.36
N TYR A 711 -4.22 42.09 30.46
CA TYR A 711 -4.88 40.82 30.14
C TYR A 711 -5.45 40.76 28.71
N SER A 712 -4.71 41.31 27.74
CA SER A 712 -5.11 41.30 26.32
C SER A 712 -4.23 40.39 25.46
N TYR A 713 -4.85 39.75 24.47
CA TYR A 713 -4.19 38.99 23.43
C TYR A 713 -3.87 39.85 22.20
N SER A 714 -2.76 39.53 21.52
CA SER A 714 -2.43 40.08 20.20
C SER A 714 -1.53 39.11 19.43
N TYR A 715 -1.48 39.22 18.11
CA TYR A 715 -0.54 38.47 17.29
C TYR A 715 0.88 39.04 17.38
N VAL A 716 1.88 38.17 17.20
CA VAL A 716 3.26 38.58 16.98
C VAL A 716 3.42 38.84 15.49
N VAL A 717 3.34 40.12 15.09
CA VAL A 717 3.30 40.55 13.68
C VAL A 717 4.53 40.08 12.89
N ASP A 718 5.70 40.07 13.53
CA ASP A 718 6.96 39.70 12.88
C ASP A 718 7.17 38.18 12.76
N PHE A 719 6.29 37.38 13.38
CA PHE A 719 6.31 35.92 13.31
C PHE A 719 5.25 35.44 12.30
N CYS A 720 5.57 35.57 11.01
CA CYS A 720 4.74 35.09 9.90
C CYS A 720 5.61 34.33 8.89
N PRO A 721 5.47 32.99 8.76
CA PRO A 721 6.20 32.21 7.77
C PRO A 721 5.98 32.72 6.35
N GLY A 722 7.03 32.68 5.52
CA GLY A 722 6.95 33.06 4.11
C GLY A 722 5.96 32.22 3.29
N SER A 723 5.58 31.03 3.75
CA SER A 723 4.58 30.15 3.11
C SER A 723 3.15 30.72 3.15
N LEU A 724 2.79 31.46 4.21
CA LEU A 724 1.48 32.11 4.37
C LEU A 724 1.29 33.34 3.47
N LEU A 725 2.38 33.82 2.83
CA LEU A 725 2.36 34.88 1.84
C LEU A 725 2.18 34.34 0.41
N SER A 726 2.26 33.02 0.21
CA SER A 726 2.07 32.39 -1.11
C SER A 726 0.59 32.08 -1.34
N SER A 727 0.05 32.51 -2.48
CA SER A 727 -1.37 32.46 -2.83
C SER A 727 -1.86 31.09 -3.32
N ASP A 728 -1.14 30.00 -3.04
CA ASP A 728 -1.50 28.68 -3.54
C ASP A 728 -2.43 27.98 -2.54
N PRO A 729 -3.67 27.62 -2.90
CA PRO A 729 -4.62 27.05 -1.97
C PRO A 729 -4.17 25.64 -1.56
N LEU A 730 -3.55 25.55 -0.38
CA LEU A 730 -3.13 24.30 0.24
C LEU A 730 -4.28 23.27 0.26
N SER A 731 -3.92 22.06 -0.14
CA SER A 731 -4.77 20.88 -0.20
C SER A 731 -5.56 20.67 1.09
N LYS A 732 -6.86 20.40 0.94
CA LYS A 732 -7.84 20.07 1.99
C LYS A 732 -7.58 18.71 2.68
N ASN A 733 -6.35 18.42 3.12
CA ASN A 733 -6.10 17.38 4.10
C ASN A 733 -5.91 18.05 5.47
N ILE A 734 -7.06 18.27 6.11
CA ILE A 734 -7.19 18.64 7.51
C ILE A 734 -6.54 17.49 8.30
N HIS A 735 -5.49 17.78 9.11
CA HIS A 735 -5.09 17.10 10.37
C HIS A 735 -3.61 17.25 10.76
N THR A 736 -2.75 17.87 9.95
CA THR A 736 -1.35 18.12 10.33
C THR A 736 -1.09 19.60 10.56
N GLY A 737 -0.85 20.04 11.80
CA GLY A 737 -0.52 21.44 12.14
C GLY A 737 0.61 22.10 11.34
N TYR A 738 0.90 23.36 11.63
CA TYR A 738 1.88 24.18 10.92
C TYR A 738 3.32 24.03 11.44
N TYR A 739 3.51 23.77 12.74
CA TYR A 739 4.86 23.73 13.34
C TYR A 739 5.10 22.49 14.20
N ASN A 740 6.34 22.01 14.16
CA ASN A 740 6.92 21.04 15.08
C ASN A 740 7.89 21.76 16.03
N VAL A 741 7.98 21.25 17.26
CA VAL A 741 9.01 21.60 18.27
C VAL A 741 8.87 22.99 18.87
N SER A 742 9.18 23.07 20.15
CA SER A 742 9.57 24.32 20.81
C SER A 742 10.53 24.03 21.94
N SER A 743 11.75 24.57 21.85
CA SER A 743 12.67 24.60 22.99
C SER A 743 12.58 25.93 23.72
N SER A 744 12.82 25.89 25.03
CA SER A 744 12.85 27.05 25.92
C SER A 744 14.15 26.95 26.69
N ALA A 745 15.25 27.10 25.99
CA ALA A 745 16.53 27.32 26.65
C ALA A 745 16.68 28.85 26.79
N THR A 746 16.35 29.27 28.00
CA THR A 746 16.52 30.56 28.66
C THR A 746 15.93 31.82 28.03
N ASP A 747 15.85 32.01 26.70
CA ASP A 747 15.27 33.24 26.12
C ASP A 747 14.69 33.15 24.70
N LYS A 748 14.90 32.08 23.93
CA LYS A 748 14.49 32.00 22.50
C LYS A 748 13.47 30.90 22.20
N ILE A 749 12.78 31.05 21.08
CA ILE A 749 11.81 30.09 20.53
C ILE A 749 12.39 29.46 19.27
N TYR A 750 12.39 28.13 19.21
CA TYR A 750 12.81 27.34 18.05
C TYR A 750 11.67 26.49 17.53
N VAL A 751 11.28 26.65 16.28
CA VAL A 751 10.14 25.96 15.66
C VAL A 751 10.52 25.49 14.26
N THR A 752 9.98 24.35 13.82
CA THR A 752 10.17 23.82 12.47
C THR A 752 8.84 23.82 11.74
N GLU A 753 8.76 24.46 10.58
CA GLU A 753 7.54 24.45 9.77
C GLU A 753 7.33 23.08 9.10
N LYS A 754 6.15 22.46 9.28
CA LYS A 754 5.91 21.08 8.82
C LYS A 754 5.89 20.92 7.30
N GLN A 755 5.48 21.96 6.57
CA GLN A 755 5.29 21.89 5.11
C GLN A 755 6.55 22.25 4.32
N SER A 756 7.35 23.17 4.83
CA SER A 756 8.56 23.66 4.15
C SER A 756 9.86 23.13 4.76
N ASN A 757 9.77 22.49 5.93
CA ASN A 757 10.90 22.10 6.77
C ASN A 757 11.87 23.25 7.14
N ARG A 758 11.38 24.49 7.12
CA ARG A 758 12.15 25.65 7.59
C ARG A 758 12.31 25.60 9.10
N PHE A 759 13.55 25.77 9.56
CA PHE A 759 13.84 25.94 10.98
C PHE A 759 13.90 27.43 11.31
N ILE A 760 13.11 27.83 12.29
CA ILE A 760 12.90 29.23 12.68
C ILE A 760 13.40 29.41 14.11
N GLU A 761 14.31 30.37 14.30
CA GLU A 761 14.72 30.93 15.58
C GLU A 761 14.04 32.30 15.76
N TYR A 762 13.37 32.51 16.88
CA TYR A 762 12.76 33.78 17.25
C TYR A 762 13.18 34.21 18.66
N ASP A 763 13.62 35.45 18.78
CA ASP A 763 13.97 36.08 20.05
C ASP A 763 12.86 37.05 20.51
N PRO A 764 12.08 36.73 21.55
CA PRO A 764 11.02 37.58 22.09
C PRO A 764 11.50 38.88 22.73
N ASN A 765 12.77 38.99 23.14
CA ASN A 765 13.32 40.19 23.77
C ASN A 765 13.72 41.23 22.71
N THR A 766 14.26 40.77 21.57
CA THR A 766 14.70 41.66 20.48
C THR A 766 13.71 41.76 19.32
N GLY A 767 12.77 40.80 19.20
CA GLY A 767 11.91 40.64 18.03
C GLY A 767 12.63 40.08 16.80
N SER A 768 13.88 39.64 16.94
CA SER A 768 14.64 39.10 15.81
C SER A 768 14.13 37.71 15.40
N LEU A 769 14.01 37.51 14.09
CA LEU A 769 13.62 36.24 13.47
C LEU A 769 14.70 35.82 12.48
N HIS A 770 15.13 34.57 12.57
CA HIS A 770 16.02 33.92 11.62
C HIS A 770 15.36 32.64 11.12
N GLU A 771 15.28 32.46 9.80
CA GLU A 771 14.74 31.26 9.16
C GLU A 771 15.71 30.70 8.11
N GLU A 772 16.00 29.40 8.18
CA GLU A 772 16.83 28.72 7.19
C GLU A 772 16.44 27.23 7.07
N ASN A 773 16.72 26.62 5.92
CA ASN A 773 16.58 25.18 5.73
C ASN A 773 17.78 24.47 6.36
N ILE A 774 17.51 23.54 7.27
CA ILE A 774 18.55 22.68 7.81
C ILE A 774 18.84 21.56 6.81
N THR A 775 20.06 21.54 6.29
CA THR A 775 20.59 20.47 5.44
C THR A 775 21.84 19.89 6.09
N LEU A 776 22.07 18.59 5.90
CA LEU A 776 23.29 17.95 6.40
C LEU A 776 24.47 18.33 5.51
N THR A 777 25.58 18.75 6.12
CA THR A 777 26.81 19.01 5.37
C THR A 777 27.37 17.68 4.84
N ALA A 778 27.59 17.58 3.52
CA ALA A 778 28.01 16.37 2.80
C ALA A 778 29.38 15.79 3.20
N SER A 779 30.01 16.27 4.28
CA SER A 779 31.37 15.91 4.70
C SER A 779 31.46 14.91 5.85
N SER A 780 30.36 14.43 6.43
CA SER A 780 30.42 13.45 7.52
C SER A 780 30.60 12.02 6.98
N SER A 781 31.87 11.63 6.80
CA SER A 781 32.32 10.24 6.67
C SER A 781 31.75 9.28 7.73
N SER A 782 31.19 9.81 8.83
CA SER A 782 30.44 9.02 9.81
C SER A 782 29.12 8.48 9.26
N ILE A 783 28.36 9.20 8.43
CA ILE A 783 27.07 8.74 7.86
C ILE A 783 27.27 7.53 6.95
N GLN A 784 28.35 7.49 6.17
CA GLN A 784 28.70 6.37 5.27
C GLN A 784 29.03 5.08 6.03
N ASN A 785 29.68 5.17 7.20
CA ASN A 785 30.02 3.99 8.01
C ASN A 785 28.81 3.32 8.68
N PHE A 786 27.62 3.96 8.69
CA PHE A 786 26.41 3.42 9.30
C PHE A 786 25.65 2.43 8.40
N SER A 787 25.96 2.36 7.10
CA SER A 787 25.28 1.45 6.16
C SER A 787 25.47 -0.03 6.47
N MET A 788 26.55 -0.40 7.18
CA MET A 788 26.93 -1.80 7.38
C MET A 788 26.53 -2.38 8.74
N HIS A 789 26.10 -1.56 9.69
CA HIS A 789 25.79 -2.03 11.04
C HIS A 789 24.43 -1.53 11.52
N MET A 790 23.46 -2.48 11.53
CA MET A 790 22.13 -2.39 12.17
C MET A 790 21.16 -1.48 11.42
N GLN A 791 19.85 -1.68 11.26
CA GLN A 791 18.79 -2.49 11.87
C GLN A 791 17.54 -2.22 10.99
N GLY A 792 16.52 -3.07 10.86
CA GLY A 792 15.54 -3.25 11.93
C GLY A 792 14.63 -2.02 12.13
N ASN A 793 13.48 -2.02 11.43
CA ASN A 793 12.26 -1.21 11.60
C ASN A 793 12.36 0.25 11.10
N GLU A 794 11.50 0.77 10.21
CA GLU A 794 10.08 0.52 9.97
C GLU A 794 9.75 -0.05 8.57
N PHE A 795 9.42 -1.33 8.51
CA PHE A 795 8.08 -1.77 8.06
C PHE A 795 7.49 -2.46 9.29
N LYS A 796 6.18 -2.60 9.43
CA LYS A 796 5.57 -3.24 10.61
C LYS A 796 6.06 -4.67 10.92
N ASP A 797 6.97 -5.22 10.10
CA ASP A 797 7.54 -6.54 10.22
C ASP A 797 9.07 -6.47 10.39
N THR A 798 9.58 -6.82 11.57
CA THR A 798 11.02 -6.90 11.94
C THR A 798 11.84 -7.88 11.10
N ASN A 799 11.24 -8.45 10.05
CA ASN A 799 11.61 -9.69 9.42
C ASN A 799 11.82 -9.57 7.89
N SER A 800 11.89 -8.36 7.34
CA SER A 800 12.07 -8.07 5.91
C SER A 800 13.44 -7.41 5.60
N CYS A 801 13.96 -7.64 4.38
CA CYS A 801 15.12 -6.98 3.78
C CYS A 801 14.72 -5.98 2.68
N ALA A 802 13.48 -5.48 2.76
CA ALA A 802 12.99 -4.38 1.94
C ALA A 802 13.29 -3.03 2.59
N PHE A 803 13.93 -2.15 1.82
CA PHE A 803 14.28 -0.79 2.22
C PHE A 803 13.49 0.23 1.41
N TRP A 804 13.31 1.42 1.97
CA TRP A 804 12.87 2.59 1.19
C TRP A 804 14.02 3.56 1.17
N GLU A 805 14.24 4.13 0.00
CA GLU A 805 15.33 5.05 -0.20
C GLU A 805 15.13 6.32 0.62
N HIS A 806 16.19 6.77 1.25
CA HIS A 806 16.23 8.03 1.96
C HIS A 806 17.57 8.70 1.71
N SER A 807 17.57 10.03 1.53
CA SER A 807 18.74 10.83 1.15
C SER A 807 19.95 10.75 2.09
N TYR A 808 19.83 10.11 3.25
CA TYR A 808 20.87 10.16 4.30
C TYR A 808 21.30 8.81 4.85
N PHE A 809 20.48 7.75 4.80
CA PHE A 809 20.79 6.52 5.53
C PHE A 809 20.42 5.22 4.82
N ALA A 810 19.62 5.29 3.76
CA ALA A 810 19.29 4.16 2.91
C ALA A 810 19.36 4.64 1.47
N THR A 811 20.55 4.98 1.00
CA THR A 811 20.76 5.51 -0.36
C THR A 811 20.99 4.39 -1.37
N LEU A 812 20.86 4.70 -2.65
CA LEU A 812 21.27 3.80 -3.74
C LEU A 812 22.72 3.31 -3.56
N GLU A 813 23.63 4.18 -3.14
CA GLU A 813 25.03 3.84 -2.86
C GLU A 813 25.16 2.82 -1.72
N ASN A 814 24.33 2.90 -0.67
CA ASN A 814 24.32 1.91 0.41
C ASN A 814 23.90 0.52 -0.09
N LEU A 815 22.87 0.45 -0.96
CA LEU A 815 22.49 -0.81 -1.60
C LEU A 815 23.64 -1.37 -2.45
N LEU A 816 24.30 -0.50 -3.23
CA LEU A 816 25.42 -0.89 -4.09
C LEU A 816 26.60 -1.41 -3.28
N GLU A 817 26.95 -0.76 -2.18
CA GLU A 817 27.98 -1.20 -1.25
C GLU A 817 27.62 -2.58 -0.66
N MET A 818 26.39 -2.74 -0.18
CA MET A 818 25.90 -4.00 0.40
C MET A 818 26.05 -5.18 -0.58
N ILE A 819 25.68 -5.01 -1.84
CA ILE A 819 25.74 -6.11 -2.83
C ILE A 819 27.12 -6.32 -3.44
N SER A 820 28.01 -5.33 -3.34
CA SER A 820 29.38 -5.41 -3.86
C SER A 820 30.30 -6.21 -2.93
N GLN A 821 29.87 -6.50 -1.70
CA GLN A 821 30.66 -7.33 -0.79
C GLN A 821 30.78 -8.78 -1.29
N PRO A 822 31.98 -9.37 -1.26
CA PRO A 822 32.23 -10.71 -1.80
C PRO A 822 31.56 -11.82 -0.97
N VAL A 823 31.39 -11.60 0.34
CA VAL A 823 30.67 -12.50 1.24
C VAL A 823 29.60 -11.67 1.96
N PRO A 824 28.31 -11.92 1.73
CA PRO A 824 27.25 -11.25 2.49
C PRO A 824 27.34 -11.61 3.97
N GLU A 825 27.11 -10.64 4.83
CA GLU A 825 27.12 -10.83 6.28
C GLU A 825 26.10 -11.91 6.71
N PRO A 826 26.42 -12.79 7.68
CA PRO A 826 25.53 -13.90 8.07
C PRO A 826 24.11 -13.47 8.49
N TRP A 827 23.97 -12.26 9.05
CA TRP A 827 22.66 -11.73 9.43
C TRP A 827 21.78 -11.41 8.21
N LEU A 828 22.38 -11.01 7.09
CA LEU A 828 21.67 -10.64 5.86
C LEU A 828 21.04 -11.89 5.24
N TYR A 829 21.78 -13.00 5.15
CA TYR A 829 21.23 -14.29 4.70
C TYR A 829 20.00 -14.72 5.49
N LYS A 830 20.10 -14.69 6.83
CA LYS A 830 19.00 -15.09 7.70
C LYS A 830 17.75 -14.21 7.50
N ARG A 831 17.94 -12.89 7.27
CA ARG A 831 16.81 -12.00 7.01
C ARG A 831 16.21 -12.19 5.62
N LEU A 832 17.04 -12.41 4.60
CA LEU A 832 16.58 -12.70 3.24
C LEU A 832 15.77 -14.00 3.20
N GLU A 833 16.18 -15.05 3.92
CA GLU A 833 15.38 -16.28 4.08
C GLU A 833 14.06 -16.02 4.81
N GLN A 834 14.09 -15.22 5.87
CA GLN A 834 12.90 -14.88 6.64
C GLN A 834 11.90 -14.04 5.81
N GLN A 835 12.38 -13.10 4.99
CA GLN A 835 11.57 -12.33 4.04
C GLN A 835 10.80 -13.27 3.11
N VAL A 836 11.49 -14.24 2.50
CA VAL A 836 10.87 -15.24 1.62
C VAL A 836 9.81 -16.03 2.36
N LYS A 837 10.14 -16.54 3.55
CA LYS A 837 9.22 -17.33 4.37
C LYS A 837 7.93 -16.57 4.69
N LEU A 838 8.03 -15.29 5.06
CA LEU A 838 6.86 -14.47 5.40
C LEU A 838 6.03 -14.14 4.18
N ARG A 839 6.68 -13.71 3.09
CA ARG A 839 5.97 -13.42 1.84
C ARG A 839 5.21 -14.64 1.34
N LEU A 840 5.83 -15.83 1.37
CA LEU A 840 5.15 -17.08 0.99
C LEU A 840 4.05 -17.49 1.97
N ALA A 841 4.12 -17.11 3.25
CA ALA A 841 3.06 -17.40 4.22
C ALA A 841 1.80 -16.56 4.02
N GLU A 842 1.93 -15.37 3.40
CA GLU A 842 0.81 -14.47 3.11
C GLU A 842 0.07 -14.82 1.82
N ILE A 843 0.72 -15.53 0.90
CA ILE A 843 0.18 -15.86 -0.43
C ILE A 843 -0.60 -17.18 -0.37
N SER A 844 -1.83 -17.17 -0.88
CA SER A 844 -2.61 -18.40 -1.07
C SER A 844 -1.93 -19.28 -2.13
N HIS A 845 -1.88 -20.60 -1.90
CA HIS A 845 -1.20 -21.56 -2.79
C HIS A 845 0.25 -21.18 -3.13
N SER A 846 1.02 -20.76 -2.13
CA SER A 846 2.46 -20.42 -2.23
C SER A 846 3.39 -21.60 -2.54
N ASN A 847 2.84 -22.76 -2.89
CA ASN A 847 3.57 -23.92 -3.42
C ASN A 847 3.76 -23.85 -4.95
N GLY A 848 3.41 -22.71 -5.58
CA GLY A 848 3.54 -22.49 -7.01
C GLY A 848 2.49 -23.22 -7.85
N LYS A 849 1.29 -23.45 -7.28
CA LYS A 849 0.17 -24.15 -7.95
C LYS A 849 -1.13 -23.35 -7.95
N ALA A 850 -1.07 -22.03 -7.83
CA ALA A 850 -2.27 -21.18 -7.86
C ALA A 850 -3.07 -21.37 -9.17
N GLY A 851 -2.40 -21.51 -10.31
CA GLY A 851 -3.04 -21.72 -11.61
C GLY A 851 -3.87 -23.00 -11.69
N ILE A 852 -3.40 -24.08 -11.05
CA ILE A 852 -4.14 -25.35 -10.95
C ILE A 852 -5.41 -25.15 -10.12
N GLU A 853 -5.30 -24.50 -8.96
CA GLU A 853 -6.46 -24.20 -8.12
C GLU A 853 -7.49 -23.34 -8.86
N ILE A 854 -7.04 -22.27 -9.51
CA ILE A 854 -7.91 -21.37 -10.29
C ILE A 854 -8.66 -22.14 -11.37
N TYR A 855 -7.96 -22.98 -12.13
CA TYR A 855 -8.56 -23.79 -13.18
C TYR A 855 -9.61 -24.79 -12.62
N GLU A 856 -9.24 -25.57 -11.60
CA GLU A 856 -10.15 -26.57 -10.99
C GLU A 856 -11.38 -25.91 -10.36
N ASN A 857 -11.17 -24.77 -9.70
CA ASN A 857 -12.24 -23.97 -9.11
C ASN A 857 -13.24 -23.49 -10.18
N SER A 858 -12.75 -22.99 -11.32
CA SER A 858 -13.57 -22.55 -12.45
C SER A 858 -14.27 -23.71 -13.15
N LYS A 859 -13.56 -24.82 -13.42
CA LYS A 859 -14.13 -26.05 -14.01
C LYS A 859 -15.27 -26.60 -13.18
N LYS A 860 -15.09 -26.67 -11.85
CA LYS A 860 -16.13 -27.11 -10.93
C LYS A 860 -17.38 -26.20 -10.96
N ALA A 861 -17.22 -24.91 -11.23
CA ALA A 861 -18.34 -23.97 -11.27
C ALA A 861 -19.26 -24.16 -12.49
N VAL A 862 -18.73 -24.70 -13.58
CA VAL A 862 -19.51 -24.93 -14.82
C VAL A 862 -20.07 -26.36 -14.88
N LEU A 863 -19.32 -27.34 -14.35
CA LEU A 863 -19.71 -28.76 -14.38
C LEU A 863 -20.50 -29.25 -13.15
N GLY A 864 -20.37 -28.58 -12.00
CA GLY A 864 -21.10 -28.89 -10.77
C GLY A 864 -22.39 -28.09 -10.67
#